data_AF-A0A4Q0ZC58-F1
#
_entry.id   AF-A0A4Q0ZC58-F1
#
_cell.length_a   1.000
_cell.length_b   1.000
_cell.length_c   1.000
_cell.angle_alpha   90.00
_cell.angle_beta   90.00
_cell.angle_gamma   90.00
#
_symmetry.space_group_name_H-M   'P 1'
#
loop_
_entity.id
_entity.type
_entity.pdbx_description
1 polymer ?
#
loop_
_entity_poly.entity_id
_entity_poly.type
_entity_poly.pdbx_seq_one_letter_code
_entity_poly.pdbx_strand_id
1 'polypeptide(L)'
;MLKILLFFILFYTSSIACGGGFWPEDYQFRFLHKRNFEFANITGDLTSSRVYNDLIYDYNDEIKKQNIKEWRAQFGNSYSEKEIEDIIYKNKELSKIKNQQIRDYIDFLEYQKPYISSNRWYYQKFGYKGVKLDMSKLPVVIEEALKRVENVNSRYLKLRYFFLALRLAHYNNLDNTIDIYNKYKYLLKNSHSIAKEWIQGLYAGILIKKGEVVKGVYEFTKLFGEDKYNWHLAYYNFKYIKTDEQWNKFLSMAKNKEDTIKFYTIRALNIKANVLEELKNITKVDKNSKFFDLLLFRTLLNSQDFFDIPMPFYYDSKVVKNYEPFISYLKSIKRDDMYMVDLALAYFNFYQNNLDVSKKYLNKAYKEVSGDDIHELNALKYIIYLNRLTKIDKKTENEIGTKLEKLMLQPCNKNSLHKYTFYKIKDIYKKQNDELKYFLSKNIDYTNVNAINLKKYNELKALENKKNKTNLEEYMINYLMKNKFLKKQLKLAYINILMNNLQFDEVLKRIEKNKKQKKLDFNIFNNYIVGNNRVKSKKKYTYYETIKKLIDIKSNLQKNPNSTIDNYLYATALYNLSYWGNSNILTTIFRSNYYFKEKKNELKKINLSINHFKKALETVKNKEFKAKILYALAKSELTLYDINNAKVIDTDKKDYEKIKTNFIYRKYIINEYANFLGNIKAYKISKTNFSYEKYIENGYGKFLDELKDKYSDTSYYKQLLKECGFITYYFDTVDIMQYEHSKK
;
A
#
# COMPACT_ATOMS: atom_id res chain seq x y z
N MET A 1 -6.23 -39.36 4.30
CA MET A 1 -6.81 -38.00 4.50
C MET A 1 -5.83 -37.01 5.14
N LEU A 2 -5.12 -37.34 6.23
CA LEU A 2 -4.19 -36.42 6.91
C LEU A 2 -3.05 -35.87 6.02
N LYS A 3 -2.48 -36.69 5.14
CA LYS A 3 -1.44 -36.27 4.17
C LYS A 3 -1.96 -35.34 3.06
N ILE A 4 -3.24 -35.43 2.70
CA ILE A 4 -3.89 -34.55 1.72
C ILE A 4 -4.22 -33.20 2.38
N LEU A 5 -4.62 -33.22 3.65
CA LEU A 5 -4.85 -32.03 4.46
C LEU A 5 -3.56 -31.21 4.65
N LEU A 6 -2.44 -31.88 4.95
CA LEU A 6 -1.11 -31.24 5.07
C LEU A 6 -0.61 -30.66 3.74
N PHE A 7 -0.91 -31.30 2.61
CA PHE A 7 -0.55 -30.79 1.28
C PHE A 7 -1.36 -29.54 0.89
N PHE A 8 -2.64 -29.48 1.27
CA PHE A 8 -3.47 -28.29 1.07
C PHE A 8 -3.07 -27.13 1.98
N ILE A 9 -2.65 -27.41 3.21
CA ILE A 9 -2.14 -26.40 4.14
C ILE A 9 -0.82 -25.80 3.63
N LEU A 10 0.11 -26.63 3.13
CA LEU A 10 1.37 -26.15 2.55
C LEU A 10 1.15 -25.27 1.31
N PHE A 11 0.26 -25.66 0.39
CA PHE A 11 -0.06 -24.84 -0.80
C PHE A 11 -0.79 -23.54 -0.44
N TYR A 12 -1.70 -23.54 0.53
CA TYR A 12 -2.35 -22.31 0.99
C TYR A 12 -1.37 -21.35 1.68
N THR A 13 -0.32 -21.86 2.35
CA THR A 13 0.70 -20.99 2.95
C THR A 13 1.70 -20.42 1.96
N SER A 14 2.00 -21.10 0.85
CA SER A 14 2.93 -20.60 -0.18
C SER A 14 2.27 -19.74 -1.26
N SER A 15 0.97 -19.90 -1.52
CA SER A 15 0.25 -19.20 -2.60
C SER A 15 -0.41 -17.89 -2.16
N ILE A 16 -0.32 -17.52 -0.88
CA ILE A 16 -0.79 -16.23 -0.33
C ILE A 16 0.39 -15.29 0.02
N ALA A 17 1.64 -15.70 -0.28
CA ALA A 17 2.82 -14.89 -0.07
C ALA A 17 3.04 -13.77 -1.11
N CYS A 18 2.08 -13.51 -2.00
CA CYS A 18 1.94 -12.21 -2.66
C CYS A 18 1.10 -11.27 -1.78
N GLY A 19 1.47 -11.17 -0.50
CA GLY A 19 1.03 -10.07 0.33
C GLY A 19 1.75 -8.82 -0.16
N GLY A 20 1.04 -7.94 -0.85
CA GLY A 20 1.38 -6.52 -0.92
C GLY A 20 1.28 -5.90 0.48
N GLY A 21 2.14 -6.36 1.38
CA GLY A 21 2.40 -5.72 2.66
C GLY A 21 3.28 -4.51 2.40
N PHE A 22 3.00 -3.43 3.13
CA PHE A 22 3.95 -2.34 3.27
C PHE A 22 5.16 -2.93 4.02
N TRP A 23 6.24 -3.21 3.29
CA TRP A 23 7.43 -3.77 3.89
C TRP A 23 8.20 -2.62 4.54
N PRO A 24 8.65 -2.76 5.81
CA PRO A 24 9.33 -1.69 6.52
C PRO A 24 10.54 -1.09 5.83
N GLU A 25 11.12 -1.82 4.88
CA GLU A 25 12.32 -1.46 4.15
C GLU A 25 12.01 -0.60 2.89
N ASP A 26 10.73 -0.32 2.63
CA ASP A 26 10.30 0.66 1.63
C ASP A 26 10.12 2.04 2.28
N TYR A 27 11.15 2.89 2.17
CA TYR A 27 11.07 4.27 2.68
C TYR A 27 9.83 4.98 2.12
N GLN A 28 8.97 5.46 3.02
CA GLN A 28 7.79 6.24 2.67
C GLN A 28 8.19 7.55 1.98
N PHE A 29 9.32 8.12 2.40
CA PHE A 29 9.90 9.31 1.79
C PHE A 29 11.30 9.04 1.27
N ARG A 30 11.50 9.25 -0.02
CA ARG A 30 12.80 9.22 -0.68
C ARG A 30 13.06 10.55 -1.38
N PHE A 31 14.12 11.25 -0.95
CA PHE A 31 14.49 12.56 -1.51
C PHE A 31 15.76 12.54 -2.38
N LEU A 32 16.50 11.43 -2.34
CA LEU A 32 17.74 11.24 -3.10
C LEU A 32 17.47 10.76 -4.53
N HIS A 33 18.26 11.27 -5.48
CA HIS A 33 18.18 10.88 -6.89
C HIS A 33 18.80 9.49 -7.12
N LYS A 34 18.48 8.84 -8.24
CA LYS A 34 19.11 7.56 -8.57
C LYS A 34 20.57 7.76 -8.98
N ARG A 35 21.47 6.88 -8.58
CA ARG A 35 22.90 6.92 -8.94
C ARG A 35 23.29 5.67 -9.73
N ASN A 36 24.25 5.78 -10.62
CA ASN A 36 24.73 4.67 -11.45
C ASN A 36 25.80 3.84 -10.72
N PHE A 37 25.55 3.48 -9.46
CA PHE A 37 26.42 2.61 -8.67
C PHE A 37 25.68 1.30 -8.35
N GLU A 38 26.43 0.23 -8.14
CA GLU A 38 25.91 -1.05 -7.69
C GLU A 38 25.21 -0.90 -6.35
N PHE A 39 24.04 -1.49 -6.21
CA PHE A 39 23.17 -1.38 -5.03
C PHE A 39 22.74 0.04 -4.62
N ALA A 40 23.23 1.13 -5.23
CA ALA A 40 22.92 2.47 -4.75
C ALA A 40 21.44 2.81 -4.82
N ASN A 41 20.70 2.23 -5.76
CA ASN A 41 19.27 2.54 -5.93
C ASN A 41 18.33 1.64 -5.13
N ILE A 42 18.88 0.68 -4.38
CA ILE A 42 18.14 -0.33 -3.62
C ILE A 42 17.99 0.15 -2.18
N THR A 43 16.74 0.41 -1.80
CA THR A 43 16.37 1.00 -0.50
C THR A 43 16.34 -0.01 0.63
N GLY A 44 16.05 -1.27 0.31
CA GLY A 44 15.85 -2.28 1.34
C GLY A 44 17.14 -2.91 1.86
N ASP A 45 17.01 -3.61 2.99
CA ASP A 45 18.07 -4.44 3.55
C ASP A 45 18.49 -5.49 2.52
N LEU A 46 19.75 -5.43 2.08
CA LEU A 46 20.29 -6.37 1.09
C LEU A 46 20.34 -7.80 1.63
N THR A 47 20.19 -8.03 2.93
CA THR A 47 20.06 -9.38 3.50
C THR A 47 18.64 -9.95 3.42
N SER A 48 17.65 -9.11 3.08
CA SER A 48 16.25 -9.51 2.93
C SER A 48 16.04 -10.36 1.68
N SER A 49 15.28 -11.45 1.82
CA SER A 49 14.88 -12.29 0.69
C SER A 49 14.04 -11.54 -0.35
N ARG A 50 13.26 -10.54 0.07
CA ARG A 50 12.47 -9.72 -0.86
C ARG A 50 13.38 -8.91 -1.78
N VAL A 51 14.32 -8.19 -1.18
CA VAL A 51 15.29 -7.35 -1.92
C VAL A 51 16.14 -8.20 -2.85
N TYR A 52 16.56 -9.38 -2.40
CA TYR A 52 17.22 -10.37 -3.27
C TYR A 52 16.33 -10.73 -4.47
N ASN A 53 15.06 -11.09 -4.24
CA ASN A 53 14.16 -11.49 -5.31
C ASN A 53 13.90 -10.36 -6.31
N ASP A 54 13.69 -9.13 -5.83
CA ASP A 54 13.50 -7.94 -6.68
C ASP A 54 14.74 -7.69 -7.54
N LEU A 55 15.93 -7.76 -6.94
CA LEU A 55 17.19 -7.64 -7.66
C LEU A 55 17.34 -8.74 -8.73
N ILE A 56 16.99 -9.99 -8.40
CA ILE A 56 17.08 -11.11 -9.33
C ILE A 56 16.07 -10.96 -10.47
N TYR A 57 14.88 -10.42 -10.21
CA TYR A 57 13.90 -10.10 -11.24
C TYR A 57 14.45 -9.07 -12.22
N ASP A 58 14.95 -7.93 -11.72
CA ASP A 58 15.56 -6.88 -12.53
C ASP A 58 16.77 -7.39 -13.32
N TYR A 59 17.62 -8.20 -12.68
CA TYR A 59 18.75 -8.87 -13.33
C TYR A 59 18.30 -9.79 -14.47
N ASN A 60 17.27 -10.60 -14.26
CA ASN A 60 16.77 -11.52 -15.29
C ASN A 60 16.23 -10.78 -16.51
N ASP A 61 15.54 -9.65 -16.30
CA ASP A 61 15.04 -8.80 -17.37
C ASP A 61 16.19 -8.14 -18.14
N GLU A 62 17.18 -7.59 -17.45
CA GLU A 62 18.32 -6.96 -18.10
C GLU A 62 19.21 -7.96 -18.83
N ILE A 63 19.55 -9.09 -18.21
CA ILE A 63 20.38 -10.11 -18.85
C ILE A 63 19.67 -10.73 -20.06
N LYS A 64 18.34 -10.83 -20.03
CA LYS A 64 17.56 -11.28 -21.17
C LYS A 64 17.71 -10.33 -22.35
N LYS A 65 17.60 -9.01 -22.13
CA LYS A 65 17.81 -7.99 -23.17
C LYS A 65 19.21 -8.07 -23.77
N GLN A 66 20.24 -8.16 -22.93
CA GLN A 66 21.63 -8.23 -23.40
C GLN A 66 21.90 -9.53 -24.16
N ASN A 67 21.35 -10.65 -23.69
CA ASN A 67 21.44 -11.93 -24.40
C ASN A 67 20.74 -11.87 -25.77
N ILE A 68 19.57 -11.21 -25.87
CA ILE A 68 18.87 -10.98 -27.15
C ILE A 68 19.74 -10.16 -28.10
N LYS A 69 20.40 -9.10 -27.62
CA LYS A 69 21.32 -8.29 -28.44
C LYS A 69 22.48 -9.12 -28.98
N GLU A 70 23.12 -9.95 -28.14
CA GLU A 70 24.18 -10.86 -28.60
C GLU A 70 23.68 -11.84 -29.65
N TRP A 71 22.53 -12.47 -29.43
CA TRP A 71 21.93 -13.39 -30.41
C TRP A 71 21.60 -12.69 -31.72
N ARG A 72 21.01 -11.50 -31.67
CA ARG A 72 20.71 -10.70 -32.85
C ARG A 72 21.96 -10.45 -33.70
N ALA A 73 23.08 -10.10 -33.05
CA ALA A 73 24.36 -9.94 -33.74
C ALA A 73 24.85 -11.27 -34.37
N GLN A 74 24.68 -12.41 -33.69
CA GLN A 74 25.04 -13.72 -34.24
C GLN A 74 24.17 -14.17 -35.42
N PHE A 75 22.93 -13.70 -35.48
CA PHE A 75 22.07 -13.88 -36.65
C PHE A 75 22.30 -12.81 -37.73
N GLY A 76 23.41 -12.06 -37.69
CA GLY A 76 23.71 -11.02 -38.68
C GLY A 76 22.69 -9.89 -38.70
N ASN A 77 22.02 -9.62 -37.58
CA ASN A 77 20.92 -8.65 -37.45
C ASN A 77 19.70 -8.91 -38.36
N SER A 78 19.55 -10.13 -38.89
CA SER A 78 18.46 -10.48 -39.83
C SER A 78 17.08 -10.62 -39.19
N TYR A 79 16.98 -10.63 -37.86
CA TYR A 79 15.71 -10.76 -37.13
C TYR A 79 15.52 -9.59 -36.16
N SER A 80 14.25 -9.29 -35.89
CA SER A 80 13.88 -8.35 -34.83
C SER A 80 14.19 -8.91 -33.43
N GLU A 81 14.31 -8.05 -32.42
CA GLU A 81 14.49 -8.49 -31.02
C GLU A 81 13.37 -9.42 -30.56
N LYS A 82 12.15 -9.22 -31.09
CA LYS A 82 11.00 -10.04 -30.75
C LYS A 82 11.10 -11.45 -31.33
N GLU A 83 11.53 -11.58 -32.57
CA GLU A 83 11.76 -12.88 -33.21
C GLU A 83 12.90 -13.63 -32.52
N ILE A 84 13.99 -12.95 -32.15
CA ILE A 84 15.07 -13.55 -31.35
C ILE A 84 14.54 -14.04 -29.99
N GLU A 85 13.69 -13.26 -29.32
CA GLU A 85 13.05 -13.68 -28.07
C GLU A 85 12.22 -14.96 -28.27
N ASP A 86 11.41 -15.01 -29.33
CA ASP A 86 10.53 -16.14 -29.64
C ASP A 86 11.34 -17.41 -30.00
N ILE A 87 12.45 -17.25 -30.73
CA ILE A 87 13.38 -18.34 -31.06
C ILE A 87 14.08 -18.87 -29.80
N ILE A 88 14.74 -18.00 -29.03
CA ILE A 88 15.66 -18.40 -27.94
C ILE A 88 14.92 -18.78 -26.65
N TYR A 89 13.84 -18.07 -26.31
CA TYR A 89 13.16 -18.26 -25.01
C TYR A 89 11.84 -19.01 -25.12
N LYS A 90 11.19 -19.03 -26.30
CA LYS A 90 9.91 -19.71 -26.50
C LYS A 90 9.98 -20.92 -27.43
N ASN A 91 11.15 -21.18 -28.03
CA ASN A 91 11.38 -22.22 -29.02
C ASN A 91 10.34 -22.20 -30.16
N LYS A 92 9.97 -21.00 -30.63
CA LYS A 92 9.09 -20.80 -31.77
C LYS A 92 9.91 -20.46 -33.01
N GLU A 93 9.31 -20.62 -34.18
CA GLU A 93 9.89 -20.21 -35.46
C GLU A 93 11.28 -20.84 -35.77
N LEU A 94 11.54 -22.02 -35.21
CA LEU A 94 12.82 -22.71 -35.32
C LEU A 94 13.22 -23.05 -36.78
N SER A 95 12.23 -23.21 -37.66
CA SER A 95 12.45 -23.40 -39.10
C SER A 95 13.10 -22.20 -39.79
N LYS A 96 13.07 -21.00 -39.18
CA LYS A 96 13.74 -19.81 -39.71
C LYS A 96 15.27 -19.89 -39.56
N ILE A 97 15.80 -20.75 -38.69
CA ILE A 97 17.24 -20.84 -38.40
C ILE A 97 17.96 -21.58 -39.53
N LYS A 98 18.67 -20.83 -40.39
CA LYS A 98 19.45 -21.41 -41.50
C LYS A 98 20.80 -22.00 -41.08
N ASN A 99 21.41 -21.48 -40.02
CA ASN A 99 22.71 -21.94 -39.55
C ASN A 99 22.55 -23.19 -38.69
N GLN A 100 23.03 -24.33 -39.18
CA GLN A 100 22.89 -25.62 -38.50
C GLN A 100 23.55 -25.63 -37.11
N GLN A 101 24.74 -25.02 -36.93
CA GLN A 101 25.40 -24.98 -35.62
C GLN A 101 24.59 -24.17 -34.58
N ILE A 102 23.88 -23.12 -35.02
CA ILE A 102 22.96 -22.36 -34.15
C ILE A 102 21.70 -23.18 -33.85
N ARG A 103 21.14 -23.86 -34.85
CA ARG A 103 19.99 -24.77 -34.68
C ARG A 103 20.31 -25.85 -33.66
N ASP A 104 21.44 -26.52 -33.83
CA ASP A 104 21.94 -27.57 -32.93
C ASP A 104 22.12 -27.05 -31.50
N TYR A 105 22.60 -25.81 -31.33
CA TYR A 105 22.76 -25.20 -30.00
C TYR A 105 21.41 -24.94 -29.33
N ILE A 106 20.41 -24.45 -30.06
CA ILE A 106 19.07 -24.19 -29.51
C ILE A 106 18.36 -25.50 -29.14
N ASP A 107 18.52 -26.54 -29.97
CA ASP A 107 17.98 -27.87 -29.65
C ASP A 107 18.66 -28.46 -28.42
N PHE A 108 19.99 -28.31 -28.31
CA PHE A 108 20.72 -28.74 -27.12
C PHE A 108 20.33 -27.95 -25.86
N LEU A 109 20.09 -26.65 -25.98
CA LEU A 109 19.59 -25.83 -24.87
C LEU A 109 18.29 -26.38 -24.30
N GLU A 110 17.36 -26.80 -25.17
CA GLU A 110 16.10 -27.40 -24.75
C GLU A 110 16.30 -28.78 -24.13
N TYR A 111 17.15 -29.61 -24.75
CA TYR A 111 17.46 -30.96 -24.28
C TYR A 111 18.05 -30.98 -22.87
N GLN A 112 18.98 -30.07 -22.55
CA GLN A 112 19.66 -30.06 -21.26
C GLN A 112 18.84 -29.46 -20.10
N LYS A 113 17.79 -28.67 -20.38
CA LYS A 113 16.98 -27.95 -19.36
C LYS A 113 16.55 -28.81 -18.15
N PRO A 114 15.99 -30.03 -18.31
CA PRO A 114 15.52 -30.80 -17.16
C PRO A 114 16.65 -31.24 -16.21
N TYR A 115 17.90 -31.37 -16.68
CA TYR A 115 19.05 -31.82 -15.86
C TYR A 115 19.54 -30.77 -14.84
N ILE A 116 19.17 -29.51 -15.02
CA ILE A 116 19.61 -28.37 -14.20
C ILE A 116 18.45 -27.63 -13.51
N SER A 117 17.23 -28.16 -13.60
CA SER A 117 16.04 -27.54 -13.03
C SER A 117 15.90 -27.82 -11.54
N SER A 118 15.37 -26.86 -10.77
CA SER A 118 14.93 -27.09 -9.38
C SER A 118 13.79 -28.11 -9.30
N ASN A 119 13.03 -28.30 -10.39
CA ASN A 119 11.97 -29.29 -10.51
C ASN A 119 12.48 -30.66 -11.01
N ARG A 120 13.77 -30.98 -10.84
CA ARG A 120 14.37 -32.25 -11.30
C ARG A 120 13.58 -33.47 -10.81
N TRP A 121 13.24 -33.52 -9.54
CA TRP A 121 12.41 -34.58 -8.94
C TRP A 121 11.08 -34.75 -9.68
N TYR A 122 10.43 -33.64 -10.04
CA TYR A 122 9.16 -33.65 -10.77
C TYR A 122 9.37 -34.24 -12.17
N TYR A 123 10.45 -33.89 -12.87
CA TYR A 123 10.74 -34.43 -14.20
C TYR A 123 11.16 -35.90 -14.18
N GLN A 124 11.81 -36.39 -13.11
CA GLN A 124 12.07 -37.81 -12.93
C GLN A 124 10.76 -38.61 -12.75
N LYS A 125 9.79 -38.03 -12.03
CA LYS A 125 8.52 -38.70 -11.72
C LYS A 125 7.48 -38.61 -12.83
N PHE A 126 7.25 -37.41 -13.36
CA PHE A 126 6.15 -37.07 -14.27
C PHE A 126 6.61 -36.71 -15.69
N GLY A 127 7.91 -36.54 -15.89
CA GLY A 127 8.49 -36.17 -17.18
C GLY A 127 8.50 -34.68 -17.50
N TYR A 128 9.35 -34.34 -18.45
CA TYR A 128 9.44 -33.03 -19.10
C TYR A 128 9.02 -33.22 -20.56
N LYS A 129 7.94 -32.53 -20.99
CA LYS A 129 7.31 -32.72 -22.31
C LYS A 129 6.98 -34.20 -22.63
N GLY A 130 6.49 -34.94 -21.63
CA GLY A 130 6.09 -36.34 -21.80
C GLY A 130 7.22 -37.37 -21.67
N VAL A 131 8.48 -36.94 -21.49
CA VAL A 131 9.63 -37.87 -21.33
C VAL A 131 10.17 -37.79 -19.90
N LYS A 132 10.26 -38.93 -19.21
CA LYS A 132 10.85 -39.01 -17.87
C LYS A 132 12.36 -38.69 -17.93
N LEU A 133 12.81 -37.87 -17.00
CA LEU A 133 14.22 -37.53 -16.87
C LEU A 133 15.01 -38.71 -16.31
N ASP A 134 16.02 -39.15 -17.05
CA ASP A 134 16.95 -40.20 -16.65
C ASP A 134 18.32 -39.58 -16.31
N MET A 135 18.65 -39.57 -15.01
CA MET A 135 19.89 -38.99 -14.52
C MET A 135 21.13 -39.82 -14.88
N SER A 136 20.99 -41.10 -15.25
CA SER A 136 22.13 -41.91 -15.70
C SER A 136 22.73 -41.40 -17.01
N LYS A 137 21.97 -40.63 -17.79
CA LYS A 137 22.43 -40.00 -19.03
C LYS A 137 23.22 -38.72 -18.82
N LEU A 138 23.23 -38.15 -17.61
CA LEU A 138 23.91 -36.88 -17.34
C LEU A 138 25.38 -36.85 -17.81
N PRO A 139 26.21 -37.88 -17.58
CA PRO A 139 27.59 -37.89 -18.09
C PRO A 139 27.65 -37.77 -19.61
N VAL A 140 26.75 -38.47 -20.33
CA VAL A 140 26.64 -38.40 -21.80
C VAL A 140 26.23 -37.01 -22.26
N VAL A 141 25.26 -36.36 -21.59
CA VAL A 141 24.85 -34.98 -21.91
C VAL A 141 26.00 -33.99 -21.73
N ILE A 142 26.80 -34.16 -20.68
CA ILE A 142 27.98 -33.32 -20.43
C ILE A 142 29.03 -33.58 -21.52
N GLU A 143 29.33 -34.84 -21.82
CA GLU A 143 30.29 -35.20 -22.87
C GLU A 143 29.87 -34.65 -24.24
N GLU A 144 28.59 -34.69 -24.57
CA GLU A 144 28.06 -34.10 -25.80
C GLU A 144 28.29 -32.58 -25.84
N ALA A 145 28.02 -31.87 -24.73
CA ALA A 145 28.33 -30.44 -24.64
C ALA A 145 29.83 -30.18 -24.87
N LEU A 146 30.72 -30.97 -24.26
CA LEU A 146 32.17 -30.84 -24.39
C LEU A 146 32.64 -31.12 -25.82
N LYS A 147 32.12 -32.16 -26.48
CA LYS A 147 32.39 -32.44 -27.91
C LYS A 147 31.98 -31.26 -28.79
N ARG A 148 30.83 -30.64 -28.50
CA ARG A 148 30.38 -29.45 -29.22
C ARG A 148 31.28 -28.23 -28.98
N VAL A 149 31.91 -28.09 -27.80
CA VAL A 149 32.93 -27.04 -27.58
C VAL A 149 34.12 -27.21 -28.53
N GLU A 150 34.57 -28.45 -28.77
CA GLU A 150 35.72 -28.70 -29.66
C GLU A 150 35.37 -28.46 -31.13
N ASN A 151 34.18 -28.92 -31.55
CA ASN A 151 33.84 -29.10 -32.97
C ASN A 151 33.13 -27.92 -33.63
N VAL A 152 32.43 -27.04 -32.90
CA VAL A 152 31.78 -25.89 -33.55
C VAL A 152 32.78 -24.85 -34.01
N ASN A 153 32.51 -24.18 -35.13
CA ASN A 153 33.47 -23.23 -35.71
C ASN A 153 33.44 -21.88 -34.98
N SER A 154 32.24 -21.44 -34.59
CA SER A 154 32.06 -20.14 -33.94
C SER A 154 32.61 -20.13 -32.51
N ARG A 155 33.58 -19.24 -32.24
CA ARG A 155 34.10 -18.99 -30.89
C ARG A 155 32.99 -18.61 -29.90
N TYR A 156 31.95 -17.90 -30.38
CA TYR A 156 30.78 -17.56 -29.58
C TYR A 156 30.01 -18.81 -29.13
N LEU A 157 29.78 -19.77 -30.03
CA LEU A 157 29.12 -21.03 -29.69
C LEU A 157 30.02 -21.91 -28.81
N LYS A 158 31.34 -21.97 -29.05
CA LYS A 158 32.29 -22.68 -28.17
C LYS A 158 32.15 -22.21 -26.72
N LEU A 159 32.15 -20.90 -26.50
CA LEU A 159 32.03 -20.30 -25.17
C LEU A 159 30.69 -20.66 -24.49
N ARG A 160 29.59 -20.69 -25.24
CA ARG A 160 28.27 -21.02 -24.69
C ARG A 160 28.10 -22.50 -24.41
N TYR A 161 28.63 -23.40 -25.24
CA TYR A 161 28.70 -24.82 -24.90
C TYR A 161 29.60 -25.07 -23.69
N PHE A 162 30.71 -24.34 -23.55
CA PHE A 162 31.54 -24.39 -22.35
C PHE A 162 30.74 -23.99 -21.11
N PHE A 163 29.97 -22.89 -21.18
CA PHE A 163 29.04 -22.52 -20.11
C PHE A 163 28.05 -23.64 -19.78
N LEU A 164 27.41 -24.25 -20.78
CA LEU A 164 26.43 -25.33 -20.55
C LEU A 164 27.06 -26.56 -19.91
N ALA A 165 28.21 -27.01 -20.41
CA ALA A 165 28.95 -28.15 -19.85
C ALA A 165 29.35 -27.89 -18.39
N LEU A 166 29.94 -26.72 -18.12
CA LEU A 166 30.35 -26.32 -16.79
C LEU A 166 29.16 -26.19 -15.82
N ARG A 167 28.05 -25.63 -16.31
CA ARG A 167 26.80 -25.50 -15.55
C ARG A 167 26.21 -26.85 -15.17
N LEU A 168 26.12 -27.77 -16.13
CA LEU A 168 25.62 -29.13 -15.92
C LEU A 168 26.45 -29.86 -14.85
N ALA A 169 27.78 -29.81 -14.96
CA ALA A 169 28.68 -30.42 -13.99
C ALA A 169 28.55 -29.76 -12.60
N HIS A 170 28.56 -28.42 -12.52
CA HIS A 170 28.48 -27.69 -11.27
C HIS A 170 27.19 -27.93 -10.47
N TYR A 171 26.02 -27.87 -11.11
CA TYR A 171 24.73 -28.07 -10.45
C TYR A 171 24.41 -29.53 -10.14
N ASN A 172 25.26 -30.46 -10.58
CA ASN A 172 25.20 -31.87 -10.23
C ASN A 172 26.36 -32.32 -9.33
N ASN A 173 27.18 -31.38 -8.84
CA ASN A 173 28.28 -31.63 -7.89
C ASN A 173 29.28 -32.70 -8.38
N LEU A 174 29.67 -32.67 -9.65
CA LEU A 174 30.68 -33.60 -10.16
C LEU A 174 32.10 -33.18 -9.73
N ASP A 175 32.93 -34.14 -9.33
CA ASP A 175 34.28 -33.87 -8.81
C ASP A 175 35.22 -33.24 -9.86
N ASN A 176 35.06 -33.63 -11.13
CA ASN A 176 35.86 -33.15 -12.27
C ASN A 176 35.42 -31.77 -12.81
N THR A 177 34.50 -31.07 -12.15
CA THR A 177 33.97 -29.79 -12.65
C THR A 177 35.08 -28.74 -12.87
N ILE A 178 36.12 -28.73 -12.02
CA ILE A 178 37.24 -27.81 -12.14
C ILE A 178 38.10 -28.07 -13.38
N ASP A 179 38.18 -29.32 -13.83
CA ASP A 179 39.00 -29.73 -14.97
C ASP A 179 38.39 -29.22 -16.27
N ILE A 180 37.05 -29.23 -16.36
CA ILE A 180 36.30 -28.60 -17.45
C ILE A 180 36.66 -27.11 -17.55
N TYR A 181 36.64 -26.40 -16.42
CA TYR A 181 37.02 -24.98 -16.42
C TYR A 181 38.47 -24.78 -16.87
N ASN A 182 39.41 -25.54 -16.30
CA ASN A 182 40.83 -25.41 -16.61
C ASN A 182 41.13 -25.68 -18.09
N LYS A 183 40.47 -26.67 -18.69
CA LYS A 183 40.60 -27.01 -20.10
C LYS A 183 40.14 -25.88 -21.03
N TYR A 184 38.99 -25.24 -20.74
CA TYR A 184 38.35 -24.30 -21.67
C TYR A 184 38.47 -22.82 -21.30
N LYS A 185 39.11 -22.45 -20.18
CA LYS A 185 39.27 -21.05 -19.74
C LYS A 185 39.93 -20.13 -20.79
N TYR A 186 40.69 -20.67 -21.74
CA TYR A 186 41.27 -19.91 -22.85
C TYR A 186 40.21 -19.22 -23.74
N LEU A 187 38.97 -19.72 -23.75
CA LEU A 187 37.83 -19.11 -24.45
C LEU A 187 37.37 -17.79 -23.80
N LEU A 188 37.70 -17.56 -22.53
CA LEU A 188 37.37 -16.34 -21.80
C LEU A 188 38.26 -15.15 -22.21
N LYS A 189 39.47 -15.43 -22.73
CA LYS A 189 40.40 -14.41 -23.19
C LYS A 189 39.78 -13.65 -24.37
N ASN A 190 39.79 -12.32 -24.32
CA ASN A 190 39.25 -11.41 -25.33
C ASN A 190 37.76 -11.62 -25.67
N SER A 191 37.00 -12.33 -24.82
CA SER A 191 35.55 -12.45 -24.99
C SER A 191 34.82 -11.26 -24.36
N HIS A 192 33.89 -10.68 -25.11
CA HIS A 192 32.95 -9.65 -24.67
C HIS A 192 31.54 -10.21 -24.42
N SER A 193 31.34 -11.52 -24.49
CA SER A 193 30.02 -12.11 -24.27
C SER A 193 29.68 -12.16 -22.77
N ILE A 194 28.43 -11.88 -22.41
CA ILE A 194 27.85 -12.02 -21.08
C ILE A 194 28.03 -13.42 -20.50
N ALA A 195 28.18 -14.45 -21.34
CA ALA A 195 28.45 -15.82 -20.90
C ALA A 195 29.77 -15.94 -20.12
N LYS A 196 30.73 -15.04 -20.36
CA LYS A 196 31.97 -14.94 -19.59
C LYS A 196 31.70 -14.70 -18.10
N GLU A 197 30.76 -13.82 -17.77
CA GLU A 197 30.39 -13.56 -16.38
C GLU A 197 29.68 -14.74 -15.73
N TRP A 198 28.81 -15.43 -16.48
CA TRP A 198 28.15 -16.64 -15.98
C TRP A 198 29.16 -17.73 -15.65
N ILE A 199 30.16 -17.94 -16.53
CA ILE A 199 31.25 -18.90 -16.30
C ILE A 199 32.10 -18.47 -15.10
N GLN A 200 32.40 -17.18 -14.96
CA GLN A 200 33.14 -16.63 -13.82
C GLN A 200 32.41 -16.91 -12.50
N GLY A 201 31.09 -16.70 -12.43
CA GLY A 201 30.29 -17.01 -11.25
C GLY A 201 30.26 -18.52 -10.92
N LEU A 202 30.17 -19.38 -11.94
CA LEU A 202 30.28 -20.84 -11.75
C LEU A 202 31.65 -21.24 -11.23
N TYR A 203 32.73 -20.72 -11.81
CA TYR A 203 34.11 -20.99 -11.37
C TYR A 203 34.33 -20.62 -9.91
N ALA A 204 33.89 -19.41 -9.52
CA ALA A 204 33.94 -18.96 -8.15
C ALA A 204 33.18 -19.93 -7.21
N GLY A 205 31.97 -20.36 -7.59
CA GLY A 205 31.20 -21.35 -6.84
C GLY A 205 31.85 -22.74 -6.76
N ILE A 206 32.55 -23.17 -7.82
CA ILE A 206 33.31 -24.44 -7.85
C ILE A 206 34.44 -24.41 -6.82
N LEU A 207 35.21 -23.32 -6.75
CA LEU A 207 36.28 -23.17 -5.77
C LEU A 207 35.76 -23.26 -4.33
N ILE A 208 34.61 -22.62 -4.04
CA ILE A 208 33.99 -22.71 -2.71
C ILE A 208 33.60 -24.14 -2.37
N LYS A 209 32.97 -24.88 -3.28
CA LYS A 209 32.60 -26.29 -3.06
C LYS A 209 33.81 -27.20 -2.84
N LYS A 210 34.96 -26.88 -3.44
CA LYS A 210 36.23 -27.58 -3.23
C LYS A 210 36.96 -27.21 -1.93
N GLY A 211 36.41 -26.31 -1.11
CA GLY A 211 37.06 -25.83 0.11
C GLY A 211 38.05 -24.69 -0.09
N GLU A 212 38.30 -24.24 -1.33
CA GLU A 212 39.10 -23.04 -1.63
C GLU A 212 38.26 -21.77 -1.42
N VAL A 213 37.64 -21.63 -0.24
CA VAL A 213 36.59 -20.64 0.06
C VAL A 213 37.04 -19.21 -0.22
N VAL A 214 38.19 -18.79 0.35
CA VAL A 214 38.69 -17.41 0.21
C VAL A 214 38.96 -17.06 -1.25
N LYS A 215 39.54 -18.00 -2.00
CA LYS A 215 39.81 -17.82 -3.44
C LYS A 215 38.51 -17.78 -4.24
N GLY A 216 37.53 -18.61 -3.91
CA GLY A 216 36.21 -18.56 -4.51
C GLY A 216 35.52 -17.21 -4.32
N VAL A 217 35.57 -16.63 -3.12
CA VAL A 217 35.03 -15.28 -2.87
C VAL A 217 35.78 -14.22 -3.67
N TYR A 218 37.12 -14.32 -3.78
CA TYR A 218 37.93 -13.43 -4.63
C TYR A 218 37.54 -13.50 -6.11
N GLU A 219 37.20 -14.69 -6.61
CA GLU A 219 36.73 -14.84 -7.98
C GLU A 219 35.33 -14.23 -8.18
N PHE A 220 34.46 -14.22 -7.16
CA PHE A 220 33.18 -13.51 -7.21
C PHE A 220 33.34 -11.99 -7.25
N THR A 221 34.34 -11.41 -6.57
CA THR A 221 34.52 -9.95 -6.54
C THR A 221 34.95 -9.37 -7.88
N LYS A 222 35.48 -10.18 -8.80
CA LYS A 222 35.76 -9.77 -10.19
C LYS A 222 34.50 -9.43 -11.00
N LEU A 223 33.33 -9.84 -10.50
CA LEU A 223 32.03 -9.46 -11.08
C LEU A 223 31.51 -8.14 -10.51
N PHE A 224 32.15 -7.56 -9.49
CA PHE A 224 31.72 -6.29 -8.90
C PHE A 224 32.24 -5.10 -9.71
N GLY A 225 31.34 -4.47 -10.47
CA GLY A 225 31.63 -3.34 -11.36
C GLY A 225 30.36 -2.85 -12.09
N GLU A 226 30.29 -1.55 -12.38
CA GLU A 226 29.19 -0.89 -13.10
C GLU A 226 29.05 -1.43 -14.53
N ASP A 227 30.14 -1.95 -15.09
CA ASP A 227 30.21 -2.57 -16.42
C ASP A 227 29.83 -4.05 -16.41
N LYS A 228 29.44 -4.61 -15.25
CA LYS A 228 29.06 -6.02 -15.09
C LYS A 228 27.55 -6.16 -14.96
N TYR A 229 27.04 -7.34 -15.30
CA TYR A 229 25.63 -7.67 -15.08
C TYR A 229 25.43 -8.54 -13.83
N ASN A 230 26.43 -9.35 -13.47
CA ASN A 230 26.39 -10.26 -12.32
C ASN A 230 27.02 -9.69 -11.04
N TRP A 231 27.14 -8.37 -10.91
CA TRP A 231 27.77 -7.73 -9.75
C TRP A 231 27.16 -8.13 -8.40
N HIS A 232 25.87 -8.45 -8.38
CA HIS A 232 25.18 -8.87 -7.17
C HIS A 232 25.77 -10.15 -6.56
N LEU A 233 26.35 -11.04 -7.39
CA LEU A 233 26.97 -12.28 -6.91
C LEU A 233 28.16 -12.02 -5.98
N ALA A 234 28.87 -10.90 -6.16
CA ALA A 234 29.98 -10.52 -5.30
C ALA A 234 29.54 -10.34 -3.85
N TYR A 235 28.45 -9.61 -3.62
CA TYR A 235 27.89 -9.38 -2.30
C TYR A 235 27.27 -10.65 -1.69
N TYR A 236 26.38 -11.32 -2.42
CA TYR A 236 25.63 -12.45 -1.85
C TYR A 236 26.48 -13.69 -1.56
N ASN A 237 27.65 -13.81 -2.20
CA ASN A 237 28.63 -14.86 -1.89
C ASN A 237 29.72 -14.38 -0.91
N PHE A 238 29.75 -13.11 -0.52
CA PHE A 238 30.67 -12.63 0.51
C PHE A 238 30.39 -13.26 1.89
N LYS A 239 29.17 -13.78 2.12
CA LYS A 239 28.76 -14.51 3.34
C LYS A 239 29.63 -15.73 3.70
N TYR A 240 30.47 -16.20 2.77
CA TYR A 240 31.40 -17.30 3.03
C TYR A 240 32.68 -16.85 3.76
N ILE A 241 32.99 -15.56 3.81
CA ILE A 241 34.00 -14.99 4.72
C ILE A 241 33.35 -14.75 6.07
N LYS A 242 33.82 -15.46 7.11
CA LYS A 242 33.19 -15.51 8.44
C LYS A 242 34.13 -15.12 9.59
N THR A 243 35.45 -15.16 9.37
CA THR A 243 36.45 -14.91 10.41
C THR A 243 37.46 -13.84 9.97
N ASP A 244 38.13 -13.22 10.94
CA ASP A 244 39.20 -12.25 10.67
C ASP A 244 40.38 -12.88 9.94
N GLU A 245 40.69 -14.16 10.22
CA GLU A 245 41.72 -14.89 9.49
C GLU A 245 41.38 -15.00 7.99
N GLN A 246 40.13 -15.39 7.68
CA GLN A 246 39.66 -15.45 6.29
C GLN A 246 39.64 -14.07 5.64
N TRP A 247 39.24 -13.03 6.38
CA TRP A 247 39.27 -11.65 5.91
C TRP A 247 40.69 -11.18 5.60
N ASN A 248 41.66 -11.44 6.48
CA ASN A 248 43.05 -11.03 6.29
C ASN A 248 43.67 -11.75 5.09
N LYS A 249 43.42 -13.06 4.95
CA LYS A 249 43.83 -13.85 3.77
C LYS A 249 43.17 -13.34 2.50
N PHE A 250 41.89 -12.95 2.56
CA PHE A 250 41.18 -12.37 1.43
C PHE A 250 41.78 -11.02 1.02
N LEU A 251 42.04 -10.16 1.99
CA LEU A 251 42.64 -8.85 1.78
C LEU A 251 44.05 -8.94 1.17
N SER A 252 44.86 -9.92 1.60
CA SER A 252 46.20 -10.15 1.02
C SER A 252 46.17 -10.66 -0.43
N MET A 253 45.02 -11.08 -0.95
CA MET A 253 44.88 -11.46 -2.37
C MET A 253 44.65 -10.26 -3.31
N ALA A 254 44.46 -9.05 -2.77
CA ALA A 254 44.30 -7.85 -3.58
C ALA A 254 45.55 -7.61 -4.45
N LYS A 255 45.36 -7.42 -5.75
CA LYS A 255 46.47 -7.20 -6.69
C LYS A 255 46.84 -5.74 -6.88
N ASN A 256 45.91 -4.85 -6.55
CA ASN A 256 46.04 -3.42 -6.71
C ASN A 256 45.14 -2.71 -5.70
N LYS A 257 45.25 -1.37 -5.64
CA LYS A 257 44.44 -0.54 -4.74
C LYS A 257 42.93 -0.72 -4.96
N GLU A 258 42.51 -0.90 -6.21
CA GLU A 258 41.09 -1.05 -6.56
C GLU A 258 40.49 -2.34 -5.96
N ASP A 259 41.20 -3.47 -6.02
CA ASP A 259 40.79 -4.72 -5.39
C ASP A 259 40.57 -4.51 -3.88
N THR A 260 41.56 -3.92 -3.20
CA THR A 260 41.48 -3.61 -1.76
C THR A 260 40.23 -2.78 -1.43
N ILE A 261 39.95 -1.75 -2.22
CA ILE A 261 38.79 -0.89 -2.04
C ILE A 261 37.48 -1.65 -2.26
N LYS A 262 37.39 -2.47 -3.31
CA LYS A 262 36.20 -3.30 -3.59
C LYS A 262 35.91 -4.24 -2.43
N PHE A 263 36.94 -4.81 -1.80
CA PHE A 263 36.76 -5.72 -0.67
C PHE A 263 36.14 -5.01 0.54
N TYR A 264 36.67 -3.85 0.92
CA TYR A 264 36.08 -3.03 1.99
C TYR A 264 34.65 -2.61 1.65
N THR A 265 34.40 -2.25 0.38
CA THR A 265 33.08 -1.86 -0.11
C THR A 265 32.06 -2.99 0.03
N ILE A 266 32.38 -4.19 -0.45
CA ILE A 266 31.47 -5.35 -0.38
C ILE A 266 31.19 -5.72 1.08
N ARG A 267 32.20 -5.65 1.96
CA ARG A 267 32.00 -5.86 3.41
C ARG A 267 31.05 -4.82 4.01
N ALA A 268 31.21 -3.54 3.65
CA ALA A 268 30.36 -2.44 4.11
C ALA A 268 28.90 -2.52 3.63
N LEU A 269 28.59 -3.26 2.56
CA LEU A 269 27.21 -3.41 2.08
C LEU A 269 26.32 -4.21 3.03
N ASN A 270 26.90 -4.96 3.97
CA ASN A 270 26.15 -5.68 4.99
C ASN A 270 25.57 -4.71 6.03
N ILE A 271 24.28 -4.87 6.37
CA ILE A 271 23.60 -4.00 7.34
C ILE A 271 24.23 -4.01 8.75
N LYS A 272 24.96 -5.08 9.10
CA LYS A 272 25.68 -5.22 10.37
C LYS A 272 27.11 -4.66 10.32
N ALA A 273 27.58 -4.18 9.17
CA ALA A 273 28.93 -3.68 9.03
C ALA A 273 29.12 -2.32 9.69
N ASN A 274 30.34 -2.05 10.18
CA ASN A 274 30.75 -0.72 10.59
C ASN A 274 31.15 0.10 9.37
N VAL A 275 30.16 0.66 8.67
CA VAL A 275 30.37 1.42 7.42
C VAL A 275 31.34 2.59 7.61
N LEU A 276 31.33 3.24 8.77
CA LEU A 276 32.24 4.35 9.07
C LEU A 276 33.71 3.89 9.07
N GLU A 277 33.99 2.71 9.60
CA GLU A 277 35.34 2.14 9.58
C GLU A 277 35.77 1.77 8.16
N GLU A 278 34.86 1.26 7.33
CA GLU A 278 35.19 0.96 5.94
C GLU A 278 35.42 2.21 5.10
N LEU A 279 34.68 3.29 5.34
CA LEU A 279 34.97 4.59 4.72
C LEU A 279 36.41 5.05 5.07
N LYS A 280 36.82 4.94 6.34
CA LYS A 280 38.20 5.24 6.77
C LYS A 280 39.21 4.38 6.04
N ASN A 281 38.98 3.06 5.97
CA ASN A 281 39.88 2.14 5.28
C ASN A 281 40.00 2.46 3.78
N ILE A 282 38.90 2.78 3.11
CA ILE A 282 38.91 3.21 1.71
C ILE A 282 39.72 4.50 1.57
N THR A 283 39.49 5.51 2.41
CA THR A 283 40.23 6.79 2.30
C THR A 283 41.73 6.66 2.56
N LYS A 284 42.16 5.70 3.38
CA LYS A 284 43.59 5.38 3.58
C LYS A 284 44.24 4.82 2.30
N VAL A 285 43.49 4.10 1.47
CA VAL A 285 43.98 3.50 0.22
C VAL A 285 43.89 4.51 -0.93
N ASP A 286 42.72 5.14 -1.09
CA ASP A 286 42.43 6.18 -2.06
C ASP A 286 41.27 7.06 -1.57
N LYS A 287 41.60 8.29 -1.16
CA LYS A 287 40.62 9.27 -0.71
C LYS A 287 39.62 9.68 -1.79
N ASN A 288 39.97 9.58 -3.08
CA ASN A 288 39.12 10.02 -4.19
C ASN A 288 38.37 8.86 -4.84
N SER A 289 38.36 7.68 -4.21
CA SER A 289 37.66 6.52 -4.77
C SER A 289 36.16 6.75 -4.91
N LYS A 290 35.59 6.37 -6.07
CA LYS A 290 34.14 6.38 -6.30
C LYS A 290 33.36 5.47 -5.34
N PHE A 291 34.00 4.44 -4.80
CA PHE A 291 33.36 3.54 -3.85
C PHE A 291 33.13 4.19 -2.48
N PHE A 292 33.89 5.24 -2.14
CA PHE A 292 33.57 6.09 -1.00
C PHE A 292 32.20 6.75 -1.20
N ASP A 293 31.93 7.29 -2.38
CA ASP A 293 30.64 7.92 -2.71
C ASP A 293 29.50 6.90 -2.74
N LEU A 294 29.74 5.70 -3.27
CA LEU A 294 28.77 4.60 -3.21
C LEU A 294 28.35 4.30 -1.77
N LEU A 295 29.32 4.08 -0.87
CA LEU A 295 29.02 3.74 0.52
C LEU A 295 28.37 4.89 1.27
N LEU A 296 28.85 6.12 1.05
CA LEU A 296 28.27 7.30 1.69
C LEU A 296 26.85 7.55 1.19
N PHE A 297 26.60 7.39 -0.11
CA PHE A 297 25.27 7.48 -0.69
C PHE A 297 24.33 6.39 -0.14
N ARG A 298 24.79 5.14 -0.01
CA ARG A 298 23.99 4.07 0.61
C ARG A 298 23.70 4.35 2.09
N THR A 299 24.67 4.88 2.82
CA THR A 299 24.46 5.32 4.21
C THR A 299 23.39 6.41 4.28
N LEU A 300 23.46 7.38 3.36
CA LEU A 300 22.49 8.45 3.25
C LEU A 300 21.10 7.93 2.83
N LEU A 301 21.03 6.99 1.89
CA LEU A 301 19.78 6.35 1.49
C LEU A 301 19.15 5.61 2.68
N ASN A 302 19.95 4.86 3.43
CA ASN A 302 19.49 4.13 4.60
C ASN A 302 19.07 5.03 5.76
N SER A 303 19.58 6.26 5.79
CA SER A 303 19.18 7.28 6.78
C SER A 303 17.84 7.95 6.47
N GLN A 304 17.25 7.73 5.28
CA GLN A 304 15.97 8.33 4.92
C GLN A 304 14.79 7.76 5.73
N ASP A 305 14.99 6.64 6.47
CA ASP A 305 14.07 6.18 7.52
C ASP A 305 13.79 7.25 8.58
N PHE A 306 14.70 8.22 8.74
CA PHE A 306 14.46 9.44 9.53
C PHE A 306 13.18 10.18 9.11
N PHE A 307 12.72 10.07 7.87
CA PHE A 307 11.51 10.76 7.43
C PHE A 307 10.25 9.93 7.60
N ASP A 308 10.36 8.61 7.73
CA ASP A 308 9.21 7.71 7.72
C ASP A 308 8.28 7.94 8.91
N ILE A 309 6.97 7.83 8.65
CA ILE A 309 5.94 7.92 9.68
C ILE A 309 5.91 6.57 10.39
N PRO A 310 6.19 6.51 11.72
CA PRO A 310 6.16 5.25 12.45
C PRO A 310 4.80 4.57 12.25
N MET A 311 4.82 3.36 11.70
CA MET A 311 3.60 2.57 11.57
C MET A 311 3.39 1.85 12.90
N PRO A 312 2.40 2.25 13.72
CA PRO A 312 2.30 1.81 15.11
C PRO A 312 2.07 0.29 15.30
N PHE A 313 1.77 -0.41 14.20
CA PHE A 313 1.53 -1.85 14.17
C PHE A 313 2.80 -2.69 14.03
N TYR A 314 3.88 -2.11 13.49
CA TYR A 314 5.09 -2.84 13.12
C TYR A 314 6.32 -2.42 13.93
N TYR A 315 6.32 -1.21 14.50
CA TYR A 315 7.49 -0.67 15.20
C TYR A 315 7.16 -0.05 16.55
N ASP A 316 8.01 -0.35 17.52
CA ASP A 316 8.01 0.23 18.85
C ASP A 316 8.90 1.48 18.84
N SER A 317 8.30 2.65 18.64
CA SER A 317 8.94 3.97 18.59
C SER A 317 10.04 4.16 17.52
N LYS A 318 10.27 5.42 17.11
CA LYS A 318 11.30 5.76 16.12
C LYS A 318 12.64 5.87 16.84
N VAL A 319 13.55 4.92 16.64
CA VAL A 319 14.92 5.03 17.16
C VAL A 319 15.63 6.17 16.43
N VAL A 320 15.99 7.22 17.18
CA VAL A 320 16.80 8.32 16.66
C VAL A 320 18.24 7.81 16.55
N LYS A 321 18.73 7.64 15.33
CA LYS A 321 20.13 7.24 15.07
C LYS A 321 21.07 8.42 15.34
N ASN A 322 22.19 8.15 16.01
CA ASN A 322 23.23 9.15 16.25
C ASN A 322 24.19 9.22 15.05
N TYR A 323 24.21 10.37 14.35
CA TYR A 323 25.09 10.61 13.21
C TYR A 323 26.36 11.43 13.55
N GLU A 324 26.59 11.81 14.81
CA GLU A 324 27.80 12.58 15.20
C GLU A 324 29.13 11.93 14.79
N PRO A 325 29.33 10.60 14.88
CA PRO A 325 30.57 9.98 14.44
C PRO A 325 30.83 10.17 12.93
N PHE A 326 29.78 10.07 12.11
CA PHE A 326 29.85 10.35 10.68
C PHE A 326 30.14 11.83 10.44
N ILE A 327 29.42 12.73 11.10
CA ILE A 327 29.64 14.19 10.96
C ILE A 327 31.08 14.56 11.30
N SER A 328 31.61 14.06 12.41
CA SER A 328 32.98 14.34 12.86
C SER A 328 34.02 13.86 11.86
N TYR A 329 33.89 12.63 11.35
CA TYR A 329 34.80 12.09 10.35
C TYR A 329 34.71 12.84 9.01
N LEU A 330 33.49 13.05 8.48
CA LEU A 330 33.29 13.73 7.20
C LEU A 330 33.80 15.17 7.20
N LYS A 331 33.75 15.87 8.35
CA LYS A 331 34.36 17.21 8.50
C LYS A 331 35.88 17.20 8.38
N SER A 332 36.53 16.08 8.71
CA SER A 332 37.99 15.96 8.69
C SER A 332 38.56 15.62 7.31
N ILE A 333 37.71 15.15 6.38
CA ILE A 333 38.12 14.69 5.06
C ILE A 333 38.24 15.86 4.07
N LYS A 334 39.26 15.78 3.21
CA LYS A 334 39.45 16.68 2.05
C LYS A 334 39.67 15.85 0.78
N ARG A 335 38.65 15.82 -0.07
CA ARG A 335 38.63 15.15 -1.38
C ARG A 335 38.59 16.18 -2.50
N ASP A 336 38.89 15.73 -3.71
CA ASP A 336 38.84 16.59 -4.89
C ASP A 336 37.39 16.95 -5.21
N ASP A 337 36.47 15.98 -5.14
CA ASP A 337 35.03 16.18 -5.17
C ASP A 337 34.44 16.05 -3.75
N MET A 338 33.90 17.16 -3.25
CA MET A 338 33.28 17.27 -1.93
C MET A 338 31.75 17.15 -1.95
N TYR A 339 31.13 16.99 -3.12
CA TYR A 339 29.67 17.01 -3.27
C TYR A 339 28.96 16.01 -2.37
N MET A 340 29.32 14.72 -2.43
CA MET A 340 28.67 13.67 -1.64
C MET A 340 28.93 13.86 -0.13
N VAL A 341 30.12 14.36 0.23
CA VAL A 341 30.50 14.66 1.62
C VAL A 341 29.63 15.79 2.16
N ASP A 342 29.54 16.91 1.44
CA ASP A 342 28.76 18.08 1.85
C ASP A 342 27.25 17.79 1.84
N LEU A 343 26.76 16.97 0.90
CA LEU A 343 25.38 16.48 0.91
C LEU A 343 25.09 15.65 2.16
N ALA A 344 25.94 14.67 2.47
CA ALA A 344 25.78 13.82 3.64
C ALA A 344 25.87 14.64 4.94
N LEU A 345 26.81 15.57 5.02
CA LEU A 345 26.91 16.51 6.15
C LEU A 345 25.64 17.37 6.28
N ALA A 346 25.05 17.82 5.18
CA ALA A 346 23.81 18.58 5.21
C ALA A 346 22.65 17.75 5.79
N TYR A 347 22.45 16.51 5.35
CA TYR A 347 21.41 15.63 5.87
C TYR A 347 21.66 15.19 7.31
N PHE A 348 22.87 14.75 7.66
CA PHE A 348 23.17 14.30 9.02
C PHE A 348 23.02 15.43 10.04
N ASN A 349 23.45 16.66 9.72
CA ASN A 349 23.18 17.81 10.60
C ASN A 349 21.67 18.12 10.68
N PHE A 350 20.92 17.93 9.60
CA PHE A 350 19.46 18.09 9.63
C PHE A 350 18.80 17.08 10.59
N TYR A 351 19.21 15.81 10.56
CA TYR A 351 18.68 14.77 11.47
C TYR A 351 18.98 15.06 12.94
N GLN A 352 20.12 15.68 13.23
CA GLN A 352 20.53 16.13 14.55
C GLN A 352 19.92 17.48 14.95
N ASN A 353 18.93 17.97 14.19
CA ASN A 353 18.25 19.26 14.38
C ASN A 353 19.16 20.51 14.30
N ASN A 354 20.36 20.37 13.73
CA ASN A 354 21.32 21.47 13.49
C ASN A 354 21.01 22.17 12.15
N LEU A 355 19.84 22.81 12.04
CA LEU A 355 19.30 23.31 10.76
C LEU A 355 20.16 24.39 10.08
N ASP A 356 20.89 25.22 10.83
CA ASP A 356 21.78 26.23 10.25
C ASP A 356 23.08 25.63 9.71
N VAL A 357 23.64 24.65 10.43
CA VAL A 357 24.81 23.90 9.96
C VAL A 357 24.45 23.06 8.73
N SER A 358 23.28 22.43 8.74
CA SER A 358 22.72 21.74 7.58
C SER A 358 22.63 22.66 6.36
N LYS A 359 22.07 23.86 6.53
CA LYS A 359 21.99 24.87 5.46
C LYS A 359 23.37 25.33 4.97
N LYS A 360 24.36 25.46 5.86
CA LYS A 360 25.74 25.81 5.50
C LYS A 360 26.36 24.76 4.57
N TYR A 361 26.27 23.48 4.90
CA TYR A 361 26.80 22.41 4.06
C TYR A 361 26.01 22.21 2.78
N LEU A 362 24.68 22.38 2.84
CA LEU A 362 23.84 22.38 1.64
C LEU A 362 24.31 23.45 0.64
N ASN A 363 24.58 24.67 1.10
CA ASN A 363 25.12 25.74 0.25
C ASN A 363 26.51 25.46 -0.30
N LYS A 364 27.33 24.64 0.37
CA LYS A 364 28.60 24.18 -0.18
C LYS A 364 28.37 23.16 -1.29
N ALA A 365 27.53 22.14 -1.05
CA ALA A 365 27.18 21.15 -2.07
C ALA A 365 26.60 21.79 -3.34
N TYR A 366 25.82 22.89 -3.23
CA TYR A 366 25.36 23.67 -4.38
C TYR A 366 26.48 24.28 -5.24
N LYS A 367 27.69 24.48 -4.71
CA LYS A 367 28.85 25.00 -5.45
C LYS A 367 29.61 23.91 -6.20
N GLU A 368 29.50 22.66 -5.75
CA GLU A 368 30.20 21.50 -6.31
C GLU A 368 29.47 20.87 -7.51
N VAL A 369 28.23 21.30 -7.79
CA VAL A 369 27.43 20.82 -8.92
C VAL A 369 26.81 21.98 -9.69
N SER A 370 26.78 21.84 -11.01
CA SER A 370 26.05 22.72 -11.94
C SER A 370 25.06 21.89 -12.76
N GLY A 371 23.96 22.50 -13.24
CA GLY A 371 22.96 21.86 -14.09
C GLY A 371 21.77 21.20 -13.36
N ASP A 372 21.11 20.24 -14.00
CA ASP A 372 19.84 19.65 -13.57
C ASP A 372 19.96 18.67 -12.38
N ASP A 373 21.18 18.29 -11.97
CA ASP A 373 21.47 17.33 -10.88
C ASP A 373 21.25 17.86 -9.45
N ILE A 374 20.61 19.02 -9.31
CA ILE A 374 20.38 19.71 -8.02
C ILE A 374 19.13 19.15 -7.29
N HIS A 375 18.52 18.07 -7.78
CA HIS A 375 17.23 17.56 -7.28
C HIS A 375 17.19 17.31 -5.77
N GLU A 376 18.18 16.59 -5.23
CA GLU A 376 18.23 16.25 -3.80
C GLU A 376 18.64 17.42 -2.91
N LEU A 377 19.43 18.36 -3.44
CA LEU A 377 19.73 19.62 -2.78
C LEU A 377 18.48 20.51 -2.67
N ASN A 378 17.71 20.61 -3.76
CA ASN A 378 16.44 21.33 -3.80
C ASN A 378 15.41 20.72 -2.85
N ALA A 379 15.35 19.39 -2.80
CA ALA A 379 14.52 18.67 -1.84
C ALA A 379 14.92 19.01 -0.39
N LEU A 380 16.20 18.87 -0.03
CA LEU A 380 16.67 19.17 1.33
C LEU A 380 16.48 20.65 1.69
N LYS A 381 16.73 21.58 0.76
CA LYS A 381 16.47 23.02 0.95
C LYS A 381 15.02 23.28 1.36
N TYR A 382 14.09 22.63 0.67
CA TYR A 382 12.67 22.78 0.96
C TYR A 382 12.25 22.08 2.24
N ILE A 383 12.81 20.91 2.54
CA ILE A 383 12.62 20.20 3.81
C ILE A 383 13.09 21.06 4.99
N ILE A 384 14.27 21.68 4.92
CA ILE A 384 14.77 22.61 5.95
C ILE A 384 13.79 23.77 6.12
N TYR A 385 13.32 24.37 5.02
CA TYR A 385 12.31 25.43 5.06
C TYR A 385 11.04 25.00 5.80
N LEU A 386 10.44 23.86 5.42
CA LEU A 386 9.23 23.33 6.06
C LEU A 386 9.42 23.05 7.57
N ASN A 387 10.60 22.59 7.97
CA ASN A 387 10.89 22.28 9.38
C ASN A 387 11.14 23.52 10.24
N ARG A 388 11.41 24.69 9.64
CA ARG A 388 11.50 25.98 10.36
C ARG A 388 10.14 26.66 10.57
N LEU A 389 9.08 26.19 9.89
CA LEU A 389 7.76 26.81 9.99
C LEU A 389 7.13 26.55 11.36
N THR A 390 6.72 27.63 12.02
CA THR A 390 5.94 27.60 13.27
C THR A 390 4.49 28.06 13.06
N LYS A 391 4.24 28.82 11.99
CA LYS A 391 2.94 29.38 11.59
C LYS A 391 2.84 29.41 10.07
N ILE A 392 1.63 29.30 9.54
CA ILE A 392 1.34 29.48 8.11
C ILE A 392 0.33 30.62 7.94
N ASP A 393 0.76 31.66 7.21
CA ASP A 393 -0.07 32.78 6.77
C ASP A 393 -0.16 32.85 5.23
N LYS A 394 -0.87 33.84 4.69
CA LYS A 394 -1.06 33.99 3.24
C LYS A 394 0.27 34.05 2.47
N LYS A 395 1.28 34.75 3.01
CA LYS A 395 2.61 34.88 2.38
C LYS A 395 3.31 33.53 2.36
N THR A 396 3.29 32.83 3.49
CA THR A 396 3.87 31.49 3.67
C THR A 396 3.20 30.48 2.74
N GLU A 397 1.87 30.54 2.58
CA GLU A 397 1.15 29.68 1.64
C GLU A 397 1.54 29.92 0.19
N ASN A 398 1.66 31.18 -0.23
CA ASN A 398 2.15 31.51 -1.56
C ASN A 398 3.57 30.97 -1.78
N GLU A 399 4.43 31.09 -0.78
CA GLU A 399 5.80 30.58 -0.84
C GLU A 399 5.84 29.04 -0.90
N ILE A 400 5.05 28.33 -0.08
CA ILE A 400 4.94 26.87 -0.10
C ILE A 400 4.45 26.41 -1.47
N GLY A 401 3.34 26.97 -1.96
CA GLY A 401 2.73 26.60 -3.24
C GLY A 401 3.70 26.78 -4.40
N THR A 402 4.35 27.95 -4.48
CA THR A 402 5.33 28.26 -5.53
C THR A 402 6.52 27.30 -5.53
N LYS A 403 7.08 26.99 -4.35
CA LYS A 403 8.19 26.04 -4.25
C LYS A 403 7.74 24.63 -4.62
N LEU A 404 6.59 24.20 -4.11
CA LEU A 404 6.06 22.86 -4.35
C LEU A 404 5.78 22.64 -5.83
N GLU A 405 5.13 23.57 -6.53
CA GLU A 405 4.86 23.47 -7.97
C GLU A 405 6.14 23.25 -8.78
N LYS A 406 7.19 24.02 -8.52
CA LYS A 406 8.49 23.86 -9.18
C LYS A 406 9.11 22.49 -8.88
N LEU A 407 9.05 22.03 -7.63
CA LEU A 407 9.56 20.73 -7.22
C LEU A 407 8.78 19.56 -7.83
N MET A 408 7.48 19.73 -8.08
CA MET A 408 6.64 18.70 -8.68
C MET A 408 6.97 18.40 -10.15
N LEU A 409 7.71 19.30 -10.83
CA LEU A 409 8.24 19.07 -12.17
C LEU A 409 9.43 18.10 -12.16
N GLN A 410 10.08 17.89 -11.01
CA GLN A 410 11.23 16.99 -10.90
C GLN A 410 10.77 15.52 -10.88
N PRO A 411 11.39 14.62 -11.67
CA PRO A 411 10.86 13.27 -11.85
C PRO A 411 11.03 12.37 -10.61
N CYS A 412 12.10 12.54 -9.83
CA CYS A 412 12.57 11.50 -8.92
C CYS A 412 12.11 11.62 -7.45
N ASN A 413 11.62 12.78 -7.02
CA ASN A 413 11.28 13.04 -5.60
C ASN A 413 9.92 13.72 -5.40
N LYS A 414 9.19 14.07 -6.48
CA LYS A 414 7.93 14.82 -6.41
C LYS A 414 6.89 14.22 -5.45
N ASN A 415 6.72 12.90 -5.48
CA ASN A 415 5.72 12.22 -4.62
C ASN A 415 6.11 12.30 -3.14
N SER A 416 7.39 12.12 -2.82
CA SER A 416 7.91 12.24 -1.46
C SER A 416 7.77 13.68 -0.95
N LEU A 417 8.10 14.67 -1.79
CA LEU A 417 8.01 16.09 -1.45
C LEU A 417 6.55 16.53 -1.23
N HIS A 418 5.64 16.11 -2.10
CA HIS A 418 4.21 16.32 -1.93
C HIS A 418 3.75 15.79 -0.56
N LYS A 419 3.93 14.49 -0.32
CA LYS A 419 3.52 13.82 0.92
C LYS A 419 4.11 14.51 2.15
N TYR A 420 5.41 14.83 2.12
CA TYR A 420 6.12 15.41 3.25
C TYR A 420 5.64 16.83 3.56
N THR A 421 5.35 17.62 2.52
CA THR A 421 4.79 18.96 2.67
C THR A 421 3.51 18.91 3.49
N PHE A 422 2.54 18.09 3.07
CA PHE A 422 1.25 18.00 3.73
C PHE A 422 1.33 17.31 5.09
N TYR A 423 2.27 16.38 5.27
CA TYR A 423 2.58 15.81 6.58
C TYR A 423 3.08 16.86 7.58
N LYS A 424 3.94 17.79 7.16
CA LYS A 424 4.48 18.85 8.04
C LYS A 424 3.46 19.94 8.34
N ILE A 425 2.74 20.43 7.34
CA ILE A 425 1.85 21.59 7.51
C ILE A 425 0.53 21.27 8.19
N LYS A 426 0.04 20.01 8.13
CA LYS A 426 -1.24 19.63 8.76
C LYS A 426 -1.26 19.96 10.25
N ASP A 427 -0.16 19.71 10.98
CA ASP A 427 -0.12 19.89 12.43
C ASP A 427 -0.05 21.39 12.79
N ILE A 428 0.49 22.21 11.89
CA ILE A 428 0.51 23.67 12.01
C ILE A 428 -0.91 24.22 11.80
N TYR A 429 -1.61 23.81 10.73
CA TYR A 429 -3.01 24.20 10.52
C TYR A 429 -3.92 23.75 11.66
N LYS A 430 -3.69 22.55 12.21
CA LYS A 430 -4.41 22.06 13.40
C LYS A 430 -4.22 23.00 14.60
N LYS A 431 -2.98 23.42 14.90
CA LYS A 431 -2.68 24.38 15.98
C LYS A 431 -3.28 25.77 15.74
N GLN A 432 -3.44 26.16 14.47
CA GLN A 432 -4.06 27.42 14.07
C GLN A 432 -5.59 27.36 13.98
N ASN A 433 -6.22 26.24 14.34
CA ASN A 433 -7.67 26.01 14.23
C ASN A 433 -8.25 26.20 12.80
N ASP A 434 -7.43 26.01 11.76
CA ASP A 434 -7.91 25.98 10.37
C ASP A 434 -8.39 24.57 10.02
N GLU A 435 -9.66 24.27 10.35
CA GLU A 435 -10.25 22.93 10.20
C GLU A 435 -10.23 22.43 8.75
N LEU A 436 -10.51 23.31 7.78
CA LEU A 436 -10.54 22.94 6.37
C LEU A 436 -9.13 22.60 5.89
N LYS A 437 -8.14 23.48 6.09
CA LYS A 437 -6.78 23.24 5.60
C LYS A 437 -6.09 22.09 6.33
N TYR A 438 -6.38 21.89 7.62
CA TYR A 438 -5.99 20.68 8.34
C TYR A 438 -6.56 19.43 7.65
N PHE A 439 -7.87 19.42 7.37
CA PHE A 439 -8.53 18.29 6.71
C PHE A 439 -7.94 18.02 5.33
N LEU A 440 -7.76 19.05 4.49
CA LEU A 440 -7.19 18.91 3.15
C LEU A 440 -5.75 18.38 3.22
N SER A 441 -4.90 18.97 4.07
CA SER A 441 -3.51 18.53 4.23
C SER A 441 -3.42 17.07 4.70
N LYS A 442 -4.27 16.66 5.64
CA LYS A 442 -4.28 15.27 6.12
C LYS A 442 -4.72 14.26 5.05
N ASN A 443 -5.58 14.66 4.12
CA ASN A 443 -6.26 13.76 3.20
C ASN A 443 -5.97 14.05 1.72
N ILE A 444 -4.90 14.79 1.41
CA ILE A 444 -4.62 15.29 0.06
C ILE A 444 -4.38 14.15 -0.94
N ASP A 445 -3.65 13.10 -0.53
CA ASP A 445 -3.32 11.94 -1.38
C ASP A 445 -4.47 10.93 -1.47
N TYR A 446 -5.24 10.81 -0.38
CA TYR A 446 -6.33 9.84 -0.25
C TYR A 446 -7.55 10.50 0.40
N THR A 447 -8.25 11.34 -0.36
CA THR A 447 -9.40 12.09 0.16
C THR A 447 -10.55 11.16 0.48
N ASN A 448 -10.80 10.95 1.77
CA ASN A 448 -11.94 10.19 2.23
C ASN A 448 -13.22 11.03 2.12
N VAL A 449 -13.98 10.83 1.04
CA VAL A 449 -15.26 11.54 0.83
C VAL A 449 -16.30 11.26 1.90
N ASN A 450 -16.20 10.11 2.61
CA ASN A 450 -17.07 9.80 3.75
C ASN A 450 -16.74 10.63 4.99
N ALA A 451 -15.64 11.39 4.96
CA ALA A 451 -15.18 12.26 6.03
C ALA A 451 -15.67 13.73 5.87
N ILE A 452 -16.41 14.01 4.81
CA ILE A 452 -16.92 15.34 4.46
C ILE A 452 -18.39 15.44 4.90
N ASN A 453 -18.70 16.47 5.69
CA ASN A 453 -20.06 16.84 6.05
C ASN A 453 -20.48 18.11 5.30
N LEU A 454 -21.70 18.60 5.53
CA LEU A 454 -22.22 19.76 4.82
C LEU A 454 -21.37 21.02 5.05
N LYS A 455 -20.92 21.27 6.29
CA LYS A 455 -20.04 22.39 6.64
C LYS A 455 -18.76 22.34 5.80
N LYS A 456 -18.00 21.24 5.87
CA LYS A 456 -16.74 21.06 5.13
C LYS A 456 -16.93 21.13 3.61
N TYR A 457 -18.02 20.59 3.10
CA TYR A 457 -18.31 20.67 1.67
C TYR A 457 -18.54 22.13 1.23
N ASN A 458 -19.32 22.89 1.99
CA ASN A 458 -19.56 24.30 1.69
C ASN A 458 -18.28 25.13 1.81
N GLU A 459 -17.43 24.86 2.80
CA GLU A 459 -16.11 25.46 2.94
C GLU A 459 -15.20 25.12 1.76
N LEU A 460 -15.18 23.87 1.31
CA LEU A 460 -14.45 23.44 0.12
C LEU A 460 -14.96 24.14 -1.15
N LYS A 461 -16.28 24.31 -1.30
CA LYS A 461 -16.88 25.07 -2.42
C LYS A 461 -16.58 26.56 -2.35
N ALA A 462 -16.60 27.15 -1.16
CA ALA A 462 -16.21 28.53 -0.95
C ALA A 462 -14.72 28.72 -1.32
N LEU A 463 -13.87 27.76 -0.95
CA LEU A 463 -12.47 27.75 -1.34
C LEU A 463 -12.31 27.62 -2.85
N GLU A 464 -13.00 26.68 -3.51
CA GLU A 464 -12.98 26.51 -4.97
C GLU A 464 -13.39 27.81 -5.71
N ASN A 465 -14.38 28.53 -5.20
CA ASN A 465 -14.89 29.77 -5.81
C ASN A 465 -14.16 31.06 -5.38
N LYS A 466 -13.22 30.97 -4.42
CA LYS A 466 -12.45 32.12 -3.93
C LYS A 466 -11.65 32.74 -5.09
N LYS A 467 -11.78 34.06 -5.33
CA LYS A 467 -11.02 34.75 -6.40
C LYS A 467 -9.53 34.86 -6.08
N ASN A 468 -9.20 35.29 -4.87
CA ASN A 468 -7.81 35.55 -4.44
C ASN A 468 -7.25 34.37 -3.64
N LYS A 469 -7.14 33.19 -4.29
CA LYS A 469 -6.52 32.01 -3.67
C LYS A 469 -5.02 32.25 -3.44
N THR A 470 -4.47 31.59 -2.44
CA THR A 470 -3.01 31.44 -2.34
C THR A 470 -2.54 30.36 -3.31
N ASN A 471 -1.25 30.39 -3.68
CA ASN A 471 -0.69 29.38 -4.59
C ASN A 471 -0.83 27.96 -4.01
N LEU A 472 -0.76 27.80 -2.68
CA LEU A 472 -1.00 26.51 -2.03
C LEU A 472 -2.47 26.10 -2.05
N GLU A 473 -3.41 27.03 -1.84
CA GLU A 473 -4.85 26.76 -1.97
C GLU A 473 -5.20 26.31 -3.40
N GLU A 474 -4.66 27.00 -4.40
CA GLU A 474 -4.81 26.63 -5.80
C GLU A 474 -4.21 25.25 -6.10
N TYR A 475 -3.00 24.99 -5.61
CA TYR A 475 -2.38 23.66 -5.70
C TYR A 475 -3.25 22.57 -5.09
N MET A 476 -3.77 22.76 -3.86
CA MET A 476 -4.63 21.78 -3.18
C MET A 476 -5.88 21.48 -4.01
N ILE A 477 -6.57 22.51 -4.51
CA ILE A 477 -7.78 22.34 -5.32
C ILE A 477 -7.46 21.64 -6.64
N ASN A 478 -6.41 22.07 -7.34
CA ASN A 478 -6.01 21.47 -8.61
C ASN A 478 -5.62 19.99 -8.43
N TYR A 479 -4.89 19.65 -7.36
CA TYR A 479 -4.51 18.28 -7.06
C TYR A 479 -5.74 17.40 -6.78
N LEU A 480 -6.66 17.86 -5.94
CA LEU A 480 -7.91 17.14 -5.62
C LEU A 480 -8.80 16.95 -6.86
N MET A 481 -8.92 17.98 -7.69
CA MET A 481 -9.86 18.00 -8.81
C MET A 481 -9.31 17.34 -10.08
N LYS A 482 -7.98 17.13 -10.17
CA LYS A 482 -7.34 16.41 -11.28
C LYS A 482 -7.86 14.97 -11.40
N ASN A 483 -8.20 14.33 -10.29
CA ASN A 483 -8.71 12.96 -10.30
C ASN A 483 -10.20 12.91 -10.65
N LYS A 484 -10.52 12.49 -11.90
CA LYS A 484 -11.91 12.34 -12.39
C LYS A 484 -12.77 11.43 -11.51
N PHE A 485 -12.19 10.37 -10.95
CA PHE A 485 -12.91 9.45 -10.07
C PHE A 485 -13.28 10.11 -8.75
N LEU A 486 -12.33 10.81 -8.11
CA LEU A 486 -12.58 11.57 -6.88
C LEU A 486 -13.64 12.66 -7.10
N LYS A 487 -13.56 13.41 -8.21
CA LYS A 487 -14.57 14.41 -8.58
C LYS A 487 -15.98 13.82 -8.67
N LYS A 488 -16.11 12.62 -9.27
CA LYS A 488 -17.40 11.91 -9.35
C LYS A 488 -17.89 11.47 -7.97
N GLN A 489 -17.00 10.95 -7.12
CA GLN A 489 -17.34 10.56 -5.76
C GLN A 489 -17.76 11.76 -4.90
N LEU A 490 -17.07 12.90 -4.99
CA LEU A 490 -17.45 14.13 -4.28
C LEU A 490 -18.84 14.64 -4.70
N LYS A 491 -19.18 14.57 -5.99
CA LYS A 491 -20.53 14.93 -6.48
C LYS A 491 -21.60 14.01 -5.88
N LEU A 492 -21.35 12.70 -5.84
CA LEU A 492 -22.26 11.73 -5.23
C LEU A 492 -22.38 11.97 -3.71
N ALA A 493 -21.25 12.20 -3.03
CA ALA A 493 -21.19 12.46 -1.60
C ALA A 493 -22.05 13.66 -1.25
N TYR A 494 -21.96 14.72 -2.05
CA TYR A 494 -22.73 15.93 -1.82
C TYR A 494 -24.24 15.70 -1.90
N ILE A 495 -24.71 14.95 -2.90
CA ILE A 495 -26.13 14.60 -3.02
C ILE A 495 -26.60 13.83 -1.78
N ASN A 496 -25.81 12.85 -1.33
CA ASN A 496 -26.11 12.08 -0.12
C ASN A 496 -26.08 12.96 1.15
N ILE A 497 -25.14 13.90 1.26
CA ILE A 497 -25.05 14.87 2.36
C ILE A 497 -26.29 15.78 2.39
N LEU A 498 -26.73 16.32 1.24
CA LEU A 498 -27.94 17.12 1.14
C LEU A 498 -29.17 16.32 1.56
N MET A 499 -29.27 15.07 1.10
CA MET A 499 -30.33 14.15 1.49
C MET A 499 -30.32 13.90 3.00
N ASN A 500 -29.15 13.68 3.59
CA ASN A 500 -28.98 13.47 5.03
C ASN A 500 -29.33 14.71 5.88
N ASN A 501 -29.26 15.91 5.29
CA ASN A 501 -29.65 17.17 5.90
C ASN A 501 -31.12 17.54 5.61
N LEU A 502 -31.87 16.68 4.91
CA LEU A 502 -33.27 16.87 4.53
C LEU A 502 -33.50 18.06 3.57
N GLN A 503 -32.50 18.40 2.76
CA GLN A 503 -32.58 19.46 1.76
C GLN A 503 -33.07 18.90 0.41
N PHE A 504 -34.29 18.35 0.39
CA PHE A 504 -34.82 17.62 -0.76
C PHE A 504 -34.93 18.45 -2.04
N ASP A 505 -35.27 19.73 -1.94
CA ASP A 505 -35.36 20.64 -3.10
C ASP A 505 -33.99 20.82 -3.78
N GLU A 506 -32.92 20.96 -2.97
CA GLU A 506 -31.55 21.07 -3.48
C GLU A 506 -31.04 19.75 -4.07
N VAL A 507 -31.49 18.61 -3.54
CA VAL A 507 -31.26 17.30 -4.16
C VAL A 507 -31.93 17.23 -5.52
N LEU A 508 -33.22 17.61 -5.62
CA LEU A 508 -34.01 17.54 -6.85
C LEU A 508 -33.36 18.36 -7.98
N LYS A 509 -32.86 19.56 -7.68
CA LYS A 509 -32.13 20.42 -8.64
C LYS A 509 -30.85 19.78 -9.22
N ARG A 510 -30.31 18.75 -8.57
CA ARG A 510 -29.01 18.14 -8.91
C ARG A 510 -29.10 16.72 -9.44
N ILE A 511 -30.31 16.17 -9.51
CA ILE A 511 -30.59 14.85 -10.09
C ILE A 511 -31.45 15.00 -11.33
N GLU A 512 -31.16 14.20 -12.35
CA GLU A 512 -31.88 14.25 -13.61
C GLU A 512 -33.06 13.29 -13.62
N LYS A 513 -34.16 13.72 -14.25
CA LYS A 513 -35.31 12.85 -14.55
C LYS A 513 -34.95 11.96 -15.74
N ASN A 514 -34.67 10.68 -15.49
CA ASN A 514 -34.30 9.74 -16.55
C ASN A 514 -35.18 8.48 -16.52
N LYS A 515 -35.84 8.17 -17.66
CA LYS A 515 -36.70 6.98 -17.82
C LYS A 515 -35.94 5.66 -17.69
N LYS A 516 -34.62 5.64 -17.92
CA LYS A 516 -33.75 4.47 -17.74
C LYS A 516 -33.14 4.39 -16.33
N GLN A 517 -33.51 5.27 -15.39
CA GLN A 517 -32.96 5.23 -14.04
C GLN A 517 -33.35 3.94 -13.33
N LYS A 518 -32.37 3.27 -12.71
CA LYS A 518 -32.62 2.08 -11.90
C LYS A 518 -33.54 2.44 -10.73
N LYS A 519 -34.58 1.63 -10.53
CA LYS A 519 -35.47 1.74 -9.37
C LYS A 519 -34.71 1.38 -8.09
N LEU A 520 -35.04 2.05 -6.99
CA LEU A 520 -34.47 1.75 -5.68
C LEU A 520 -34.77 0.31 -5.27
N ASP A 521 -33.82 -0.32 -4.57
CA ASP A 521 -33.99 -1.70 -4.12
C ASP A 521 -35.14 -1.83 -3.11
N PHE A 522 -35.35 -0.78 -2.30
CA PHE A 522 -36.39 -0.67 -1.29
C PHE A 522 -37.24 0.58 -1.49
N ASN A 523 -38.49 0.51 -1.03
CA ASN A 523 -39.41 1.65 -1.02
C ASN A 523 -39.31 2.34 0.35
N ILE A 524 -38.87 3.60 0.38
CA ILE A 524 -38.68 4.36 1.62
C ILE A 524 -39.99 4.67 2.34
N PHE A 525 -41.13 4.57 1.66
CA PHE A 525 -42.45 4.85 2.24
C PHE A 525 -43.11 3.61 2.85
N ASN A 526 -42.42 2.45 2.83
CA ASN A 526 -42.94 1.22 3.40
C ASN A 526 -42.42 1.00 4.82
N ASN A 527 -43.33 0.56 5.69
CA ASN A 527 -43.05 0.19 7.07
C ASN A 527 -43.47 -1.28 7.28
N TYR A 528 -42.51 -2.19 7.15
CA TYR A 528 -42.71 -3.63 7.33
C TYR A 528 -42.33 -4.06 8.76
N ILE A 529 -42.79 -5.23 9.17
CA ILE A 529 -42.42 -5.83 10.45
C ILE A 529 -41.02 -6.42 10.36
N VAL A 530 -40.79 -7.27 9.35
CA VAL A 530 -39.52 -7.99 9.16
C VAL A 530 -38.43 -7.20 8.46
N GLY A 531 -37.18 -7.63 8.70
CA GLY A 531 -36.02 -7.28 7.89
C GLY A 531 -35.63 -5.80 7.91
N ASN A 532 -35.94 -5.05 8.97
CA ASN A 532 -35.67 -3.60 9.05
C ASN A 532 -36.22 -2.83 7.83
N ASN A 533 -37.45 -3.14 7.42
CA ASN A 533 -38.12 -2.58 6.24
C ASN A 533 -37.48 -2.96 4.88
N ARG A 534 -36.53 -3.90 4.82
CA ARG A 534 -35.84 -4.33 3.59
C ARG A 534 -36.53 -5.47 2.85
N VAL A 535 -37.85 -5.34 2.70
CA VAL A 535 -38.64 -6.27 1.88
C VAL A 535 -38.74 -5.73 0.45
N LYS A 536 -38.46 -6.56 -0.55
CA LYS A 536 -38.56 -6.16 -1.97
C LYS A 536 -40.03 -5.84 -2.30
N SER A 537 -40.33 -4.57 -2.54
CA SER A 537 -41.66 -4.09 -2.94
C SER A 537 -41.91 -4.29 -4.43
N LYS A 538 -43.15 -4.62 -4.83
CA LYS A 538 -43.60 -4.61 -6.24
C LYS A 538 -43.66 -3.19 -6.81
N LYS A 539 -44.02 -2.19 -5.99
CA LYS A 539 -43.99 -0.75 -6.33
C LYS A 539 -42.66 -0.16 -5.88
N LYS A 540 -41.73 0.02 -6.82
CA LYS A 540 -40.43 0.68 -6.59
C LYS A 540 -40.38 2.01 -7.34
N TYR A 541 -39.85 3.03 -6.65
CA TYR A 541 -39.60 4.36 -7.21
C TYR A 541 -38.16 4.45 -7.70
N THR A 542 -37.93 5.23 -8.74
CA THR A 542 -36.60 5.75 -9.06
C THR A 542 -36.16 6.76 -7.99
N TYR A 543 -34.87 7.12 -7.98
CA TYR A 543 -34.39 8.13 -7.03
C TYR A 543 -35.09 9.48 -7.26
N TYR A 544 -35.25 9.90 -8.52
CA TYR A 544 -35.99 11.13 -8.87
C TYR A 544 -37.43 11.12 -8.36
N GLU A 545 -38.19 10.06 -8.64
CA GLU A 545 -39.58 9.93 -8.19
C GLU A 545 -39.70 9.92 -6.66
N THR A 546 -38.72 9.31 -5.98
CA THR A 546 -38.66 9.29 -4.52
C THR A 546 -38.52 10.69 -3.93
N ILE A 547 -37.59 11.49 -4.47
CA ILE A 547 -37.38 12.87 -4.02
C ILE A 547 -38.60 13.74 -4.34
N LYS A 548 -39.16 13.62 -5.55
CA LYS A 548 -40.37 14.36 -5.93
C LYS A 548 -41.52 14.05 -4.98
N LYS A 549 -41.76 12.77 -4.69
CA LYS A 549 -42.82 12.35 -3.76
C LYS A 549 -42.60 12.86 -2.33
N LEU A 550 -41.36 12.94 -1.85
CA LEU A 550 -41.06 13.55 -0.54
C LEU A 550 -41.43 15.04 -0.52
N ILE A 551 -41.12 15.77 -1.59
CA ILE A 551 -41.46 17.19 -1.73
C ILE A 551 -42.98 17.37 -1.80
N ASP A 552 -43.68 16.55 -2.59
CA ASP A 552 -45.13 16.59 -2.72
C ASP A 552 -45.82 16.33 -1.36
N ILE A 553 -45.39 15.30 -0.62
CA ILE A 553 -45.90 15.01 0.74
C ILE A 553 -45.66 16.20 1.68
N LYS A 554 -44.46 16.80 1.64
CA LYS A 554 -44.13 17.97 2.47
C LYS A 554 -45.02 19.17 2.12
N SER A 555 -45.30 19.40 0.84
CA SER A 555 -46.22 20.45 0.38
C SER A 555 -47.66 20.17 0.81
N ASN A 556 -48.11 18.93 0.72
CA ASN A 556 -49.44 18.53 1.19
C ASN A 556 -49.59 18.73 2.71
N LEU A 557 -48.56 18.41 3.49
CA LEU A 557 -48.54 18.65 4.94
C LEU A 557 -48.52 20.13 5.32
N GLN A 558 -48.02 21.01 4.45
CA GLN A 558 -48.15 22.46 4.66
C GLN A 558 -49.61 22.92 4.47
N LYS A 559 -50.34 22.34 3.51
CA LYS A 559 -51.74 22.65 3.24
C LYS A 559 -52.70 22.00 4.23
N ASN A 560 -52.43 20.76 4.61
CA ASN A 560 -53.20 19.98 5.57
C ASN A 560 -52.25 19.28 6.57
N PRO A 561 -51.88 19.97 7.67
CA PRO A 561 -50.98 19.42 8.68
C PRO A 561 -51.48 18.15 9.37
N ASN A 562 -52.79 17.87 9.31
CA ASN A 562 -53.46 16.76 9.98
C ASN A 562 -53.76 15.59 9.02
N SER A 563 -53.25 15.61 7.78
CA SER A 563 -53.38 14.47 6.86
C SER A 563 -52.74 13.21 7.46
N THR A 564 -53.55 12.23 7.84
CA THR A 564 -53.08 10.97 8.44
C THR A 564 -52.08 10.25 7.55
N ILE A 565 -52.39 10.13 6.26
CA ILE A 565 -51.57 9.38 5.30
C ILE A 565 -50.26 10.10 5.02
N ASP A 566 -50.28 11.41 4.78
CA ASP A 566 -49.05 12.16 4.50
C ASP A 566 -48.11 12.19 5.72
N ASN A 567 -48.65 12.36 6.93
CA ASN A 567 -47.87 12.29 8.16
C ASN A 567 -47.23 10.91 8.33
N TYR A 568 -48.00 9.84 8.13
CA TYR A 568 -47.50 8.48 8.22
C TYR A 568 -46.41 8.17 7.17
N LEU A 569 -46.63 8.57 5.90
CA LEU A 569 -45.68 8.32 4.82
C LEU A 569 -44.39 9.13 5.02
N TYR A 570 -44.49 10.39 5.44
CA TYR A 570 -43.33 11.23 5.71
C TYR A 570 -42.52 10.71 6.89
N ALA A 571 -43.19 10.34 7.98
CA ALA A 571 -42.55 9.74 9.14
C ALA A 571 -41.81 8.45 8.79
N THR A 572 -42.45 7.58 8.00
CA THR A 572 -41.85 6.32 7.52
C THR A 572 -40.62 6.59 6.67
N ALA A 573 -40.68 7.58 5.78
CA ALA A 573 -39.55 7.94 4.94
C ALA A 573 -38.37 8.50 5.75
N LEU A 574 -38.63 9.37 6.73
CA LEU A 574 -37.59 9.91 7.62
C LEU A 574 -36.87 8.80 8.40
N TYR A 575 -37.61 7.83 8.94
CA TYR A 575 -37.03 6.64 9.58
C TYR A 575 -36.19 5.83 8.59
N ASN A 576 -36.71 5.58 7.38
CA ASN A 576 -36.03 4.77 6.37
C ASN A 576 -34.78 5.42 5.77
N LEU A 577 -34.66 6.75 5.86
CA LEU A 577 -33.46 7.51 5.50
C LEU A 577 -32.41 7.58 6.63
N SER A 578 -32.77 7.18 7.85
CA SER A 578 -31.83 7.06 8.97
C SER A 578 -30.84 5.92 8.79
N TYR A 579 -29.81 5.91 9.63
CA TYR A 579 -28.88 4.79 9.72
C TYR A 579 -29.60 3.45 9.93
N TRP A 580 -30.68 3.39 10.73
CA TRP A 580 -31.44 2.16 11.01
C TRP A 580 -32.40 1.74 9.90
N GLY A 581 -32.68 2.67 8.97
CA GLY A 581 -33.63 2.49 7.88
C GLY A 581 -33.18 1.58 6.74
N ASN A 582 -34.13 1.28 5.85
CA ASN A 582 -33.89 0.45 4.67
C ASN A 582 -33.11 1.14 3.55
N SER A 583 -32.97 2.47 3.55
CA SER A 583 -32.45 3.24 2.42
C SER A 583 -31.40 4.29 2.81
N ASN A 584 -30.59 3.98 3.83
CA ASN A 584 -29.42 4.77 4.23
C ASN A 584 -28.41 5.06 3.08
N ILE A 585 -28.38 4.25 2.02
CA ILE A 585 -27.49 4.49 0.86
C ILE A 585 -27.82 5.81 0.14
N LEU A 586 -29.01 6.37 0.37
CA LEU A 586 -29.41 7.68 -0.12
C LEU A 586 -28.85 8.82 0.72
N THR A 587 -28.41 8.56 1.95
CA THR A 587 -27.92 9.57 2.91
C THR A 587 -26.44 9.41 3.24
N THR A 588 -25.81 8.30 2.89
CA THR A 588 -24.37 8.07 3.03
C THR A 588 -23.80 7.23 1.88
N ILE A 589 -22.54 7.46 1.52
CA ILE A 589 -21.82 6.62 0.55
C ILE A 589 -21.48 5.25 1.14
N PHE A 590 -21.24 5.19 2.46
CA PHE A 590 -20.95 3.95 3.16
C PHE A 590 -21.65 3.90 4.51
N ARG A 591 -22.15 2.71 4.88
CA ARG A 591 -22.72 2.41 6.19
C ARG A 591 -21.92 1.30 6.87
N SER A 592 -21.41 1.56 8.07
CA SER A 592 -20.85 0.52 8.95
C SER A 592 -21.96 -0.28 9.62
N ASN A 593 -21.69 -1.52 10.04
CA ASN A 593 -22.61 -2.32 10.85
C ASN A 593 -22.54 -2.02 12.36
N TYR A 594 -21.56 -1.23 12.80
CA TYR A 594 -21.26 -1.00 14.22
C TYR A 594 -21.30 0.47 14.64
N TYR A 595 -21.14 1.38 13.68
CA TYR A 595 -20.96 2.80 13.94
C TYR A 595 -21.80 3.66 12.99
N PHE A 596 -22.28 4.78 13.49
CA PHE A 596 -22.91 5.83 12.68
C PHE A 596 -22.19 7.18 12.87
N LYS A 597 -22.45 8.10 11.95
CA LYS A 597 -21.87 9.46 11.88
C LYS A 597 -22.98 10.49 12.02
N GLU A 598 -22.61 11.76 12.21
CA GLU A 598 -23.56 12.89 12.20
C GLU A 598 -24.75 12.68 13.17
N LYS A 599 -24.48 12.38 14.45
CA LYS A 599 -25.50 12.11 15.49
C LYS A 599 -26.64 13.14 15.51
N LYS A 600 -26.33 14.43 15.30
CA LYS A 600 -27.32 15.50 15.21
C LYS A 600 -28.33 15.27 14.07
N ASN A 601 -27.86 14.83 12.90
CA ASN A 601 -28.71 14.55 11.74
C ASN A 601 -29.53 13.28 11.93
N GLU A 602 -28.99 12.26 12.58
CA GLU A 602 -29.77 11.06 12.95
C GLU A 602 -30.88 11.41 13.95
N LEU A 603 -30.55 12.14 15.04
CA LEU A 603 -31.54 12.64 16.00
C LEU A 603 -32.64 13.46 15.33
N LYS A 604 -32.25 14.39 14.45
CA LYS A 604 -33.21 15.22 13.70
C LYS A 604 -34.20 14.36 12.91
N LYS A 605 -33.73 13.36 12.17
CA LYS A 605 -34.58 12.49 11.36
C LYS A 605 -35.55 11.68 12.22
N ILE A 606 -35.05 11.09 13.31
CA ILE A 606 -35.85 10.22 14.19
C ILE A 606 -36.87 11.03 14.99
N ASN A 607 -36.50 12.18 15.55
CA ASN A 607 -37.43 13.05 16.28
C ASN A 607 -38.55 13.58 15.36
N LEU A 608 -38.21 13.99 14.13
CA LEU A 608 -39.22 14.38 13.14
C LEU A 608 -40.13 13.21 12.77
N SER A 609 -39.57 12.01 12.59
CA SER A 609 -40.35 10.79 12.33
C SER A 609 -41.36 10.54 13.45
N ILE A 610 -40.94 10.56 14.72
CA ILE A 610 -41.81 10.40 15.89
C ILE A 610 -42.93 11.43 15.89
N ASN A 611 -42.60 12.71 15.68
CA ASN A 611 -43.59 13.80 15.70
C ASN A 611 -44.67 13.60 14.63
N HIS A 612 -44.29 13.23 13.42
CA HIS A 612 -45.25 12.97 12.35
C HIS A 612 -46.05 11.69 12.58
N PHE A 613 -45.47 10.62 13.13
CA PHE A 613 -46.23 9.43 13.50
C PHE A 613 -47.27 9.73 14.59
N LYS A 614 -46.96 10.55 15.59
CA LYS A 614 -47.94 10.97 16.62
C LYS A 614 -49.13 11.71 15.99
N LYS A 615 -48.89 12.67 15.09
CA LYS A 615 -49.96 13.35 14.34
C LYS A 615 -50.82 12.38 13.51
N ALA A 616 -50.19 11.38 12.88
CA ALA A 616 -50.93 10.34 12.18
C ALA A 616 -51.78 9.50 13.15
N LEU A 617 -51.27 9.18 14.35
CA LEU A 617 -51.97 8.41 15.37
C LEU A 617 -53.21 9.14 15.92
N GLU A 618 -53.12 10.46 16.10
CA GLU A 618 -54.23 11.29 16.59
C GLU A 618 -55.41 11.34 15.60
N THR A 619 -55.13 11.27 14.30
CA THR A 619 -56.11 11.51 13.23
C THR A 619 -56.66 10.23 12.60
N VAL A 620 -55.95 9.11 12.75
CA VAL A 620 -56.38 7.82 12.19
C VAL A 620 -57.62 7.28 12.93
N LYS A 621 -58.59 6.77 12.18
CA LYS A 621 -59.80 6.13 12.75
C LYS A 621 -59.69 4.61 12.80
N ASN A 622 -59.03 4.01 11.81
CA ASN A 622 -58.95 2.55 11.66
C ASN A 622 -58.03 1.91 12.73
N LYS A 623 -58.56 0.90 13.45
CA LYS A 623 -57.87 0.22 14.55
C LYS A 623 -56.61 -0.54 14.12
N GLU A 624 -56.66 -1.25 12.99
CA GLU A 624 -55.49 -1.93 12.41
C GLU A 624 -54.37 -0.94 12.06
N PHE A 625 -54.74 0.21 11.49
CA PHE A 625 -53.76 1.21 11.11
C PHE A 625 -53.18 1.95 12.32
N LYS A 626 -53.96 2.15 13.40
CA LYS A 626 -53.44 2.61 14.71
C LYS A 626 -52.35 1.67 15.23
N ALA A 627 -52.62 0.36 15.25
CA ALA A 627 -51.65 -0.65 15.67
C ALA A 627 -50.34 -0.56 14.87
N LYS A 628 -50.44 -0.36 13.55
CA LYS A 628 -49.28 -0.17 12.68
C LYS A 628 -48.48 1.10 12.97
N ILE A 629 -49.15 2.21 13.26
CA ILE A 629 -48.50 3.48 13.61
C ILE A 629 -47.80 3.37 14.96
N LEU A 630 -48.44 2.75 15.96
CA LEU A 630 -47.84 2.50 17.28
C LEU A 630 -46.57 1.66 17.19
N TYR A 631 -46.56 0.59 16.39
CA TYR A 631 -45.33 -0.16 16.16
C TYR A 631 -44.24 0.66 15.45
N ALA A 632 -44.61 1.55 14.53
CA ALA A 632 -43.66 2.46 13.89
C ALA A 632 -43.02 3.43 14.89
N LEU A 633 -43.82 3.94 15.83
CA LEU A 633 -43.37 4.78 16.95
C LEU A 633 -42.41 4.01 17.86
N ALA A 634 -42.76 2.78 18.25
CA ALA A 634 -41.89 1.92 19.07
C ALA A 634 -40.52 1.69 18.41
N LYS A 635 -40.47 1.40 17.10
CA LYS A 635 -39.19 1.28 16.36
C LYS A 635 -38.36 2.57 16.38
N SER A 636 -39.03 3.71 16.25
CA SER A 636 -38.37 5.02 16.26
C SER A 636 -37.85 5.36 17.65
N GLU A 637 -38.57 4.95 18.69
CA GLU A 637 -38.21 5.10 20.10
C GLU A 637 -36.99 4.23 20.48
N LEU A 638 -36.97 2.96 20.06
CA LEU A 638 -35.79 2.10 20.17
C LEU A 638 -34.56 2.72 19.50
N THR A 639 -34.75 3.27 18.31
CA THR A 639 -33.66 3.96 17.59
C THR A 639 -33.18 5.20 18.34
N LEU A 640 -34.10 5.95 18.96
CA LEU A 640 -33.75 7.13 19.77
C LEU A 640 -32.91 6.73 20.98
N TYR A 641 -33.26 5.64 21.66
CA TYR A 641 -32.46 5.05 22.74
C TYR A 641 -31.05 4.69 22.26
N ASP A 642 -30.92 4.00 21.13
CA ASP A 642 -29.63 3.65 20.52
C ASP A 642 -28.76 4.88 20.27
N ILE A 643 -29.34 5.94 19.70
CA ILE A 643 -28.60 7.17 19.39
C ILE A 643 -28.13 7.87 20.68
N ASN A 644 -29.02 7.98 21.67
CA ASN A 644 -28.74 8.67 22.92
C ASN A 644 -27.63 7.97 23.71
N ASN A 645 -27.67 6.64 23.75
CA ASN A 645 -26.72 5.79 24.47
C ASN A 645 -25.46 5.41 23.67
N ALA A 646 -25.34 5.88 22.43
CA ALA A 646 -24.17 5.60 21.62
C ALA A 646 -22.89 6.25 22.18
N LYS A 647 -21.82 5.46 22.30
CA LYS A 647 -20.53 5.93 22.81
C LYS A 647 -19.74 6.64 21.71
N VAL A 648 -19.22 7.83 22.01
CA VAL A 648 -18.32 8.56 21.10
C VAL A 648 -17.06 7.75 20.92
N ILE A 649 -16.62 7.59 19.67
CA ILE A 649 -15.27 7.14 19.37
C ILE A 649 -14.54 8.28 18.69
N ASP A 650 -13.56 8.82 19.39
CA ASP A 650 -12.70 9.88 18.90
C ASP A 650 -11.36 9.27 18.48
N THR A 651 -11.05 9.38 17.20
CA THR A 651 -9.81 8.84 16.61
C THR A 651 -8.59 9.73 16.87
N ASP A 652 -8.78 10.95 17.40
CA ASP A 652 -7.70 11.88 17.75
C ASP A 652 -7.33 11.87 19.24
N LYS A 653 -8.07 11.13 20.09
CA LYS A 653 -7.82 11.06 21.55
C LYS A 653 -7.17 9.75 22.01
N LYS A 654 -6.43 9.88 23.11
CA LYS A 654 -5.68 8.94 23.98
C LYS A 654 -6.22 7.51 24.22
N ASP A 655 -7.25 7.03 23.54
CA ASP A 655 -7.64 5.60 23.60
C ASP A 655 -6.67 4.68 22.86
N TYR A 656 -5.71 5.25 22.11
CA TYR A 656 -4.60 4.49 21.53
C TYR A 656 -3.81 3.68 22.58
N GLU A 657 -3.61 4.26 23.78
CA GLU A 657 -2.93 3.58 24.90
C GLU A 657 -3.80 2.52 25.58
N LYS A 658 -5.14 2.68 25.63
CA LYS A 658 -6.05 1.65 26.18
C LYS A 658 -6.27 0.46 25.24
N ILE A 659 -6.06 0.65 23.94
CA ILE A 659 -6.21 -0.39 22.90
C ILE A 659 -4.96 -1.29 22.79
N LYS A 660 -3.84 -0.95 23.43
CA LYS A 660 -2.59 -1.74 23.45
C LYS A 660 -2.75 -3.19 23.93
N THR A 661 -3.71 -3.48 24.80
CA THR A 661 -3.74 -4.73 25.57
C THR A 661 -4.44 -5.91 24.89
N ASN A 662 -5.05 -5.77 23.72
CA ASN A 662 -5.86 -6.86 23.13
C ASN A 662 -5.53 -7.15 21.65
N PHE A 663 -4.68 -8.15 21.43
CA PHE A 663 -4.07 -8.49 20.13
C PHE A 663 -5.06 -8.99 19.06
N ILE A 664 -6.18 -9.60 19.47
CA ILE A 664 -7.19 -10.15 18.53
C ILE A 664 -8.10 -9.03 17.98
N TYR A 665 -8.34 -7.96 18.75
CA TYR A 665 -9.12 -6.80 18.30
C TYR A 665 -8.36 -5.87 17.33
N ARG A 666 -7.02 -6.00 17.27
CA ARG A 666 -6.09 -5.17 16.46
C ARG A 666 -6.31 -5.26 14.95
N LYS A 667 -6.60 -6.47 14.41
CA LYS A 667 -6.54 -6.74 12.96
C LYS A 667 -7.82 -6.35 12.20
N TYR A 668 -8.99 -6.56 12.81
CA TYR A 668 -10.27 -6.33 12.15
C TYR A 668 -10.82 -4.91 12.34
N ILE A 669 -10.70 -4.35 13.54
CA ILE A 669 -11.30 -3.05 13.79
C ILE A 669 -10.48 -1.94 13.15
N ILE A 670 -9.16 -1.84 13.42
CA ILE A 670 -8.38 -0.64 13.12
C ILE A 670 -8.12 -0.41 11.61
N ASN A 671 -7.95 -1.47 10.81
CA ASN A 671 -7.77 -1.33 9.35
C ASN A 671 -9.05 -0.85 8.64
N GLU A 672 -10.21 -1.30 9.12
CA GLU A 672 -11.51 -0.77 8.71
C GLU A 672 -11.84 0.55 9.44
N TYR A 673 -11.08 0.99 10.46
CA TYR A 673 -11.36 2.18 11.27
C TYR A 673 -10.61 3.43 10.77
N ALA A 674 -9.30 3.32 10.61
CA ALA A 674 -8.41 4.45 10.33
C ALA A 674 -8.57 4.95 8.90
N ASN A 675 -8.73 4.02 7.94
CA ASN A 675 -9.01 4.35 6.54
C ASN A 675 -10.46 4.84 6.33
N PHE A 676 -11.41 4.39 7.17
CA PHE A 676 -12.85 4.65 7.02
C PHE A 676 -13.35 5.94 7.66
N LEU A 677 -12.84 6.30 8.85
CA LEU A 677 -13.42 7.38 9.64
C LEU A 677 -12.87 8.76 9.31
N GLY A 678 -11.65 8.88 8.78
CA GLY A 678 -11.08 10.16 8.35
C GLY A 678 -11.28 11.30 9.36
N ASN A 679 -10.99 11.04 10.64
CA ASN A 679 -11.22 11.97 11.75
C ASN A 679 -12.65 12.54 11.86
N ILE A 680 -13.67 11.72 11.62
CA ILE A 680 -15.03 12.04 12.04
C ILE A 680 -15.30 11.42 13.41
N LYS A 681 -15.93 12.19 14.31
CA LYS A 681 -16.59 11.67 15.51
C LYS A 681 -17.64 10.64 15.08
N ALA A 682 -17.34 9.36 15.28
CA ALA A 682 -18.26 8.27 15.07
C ALA A 682 -18.89 7.86 16.39
N TYR A 683 -20.05 7.21 16.33
CA TYR A 683 -20.82 6.78 17.48
C TYR A 683 -21.03 5.28 17.41
N LYS A 684 -20.53 4.55 18.40
CA LYS A 684 -20.68 3.09 18.52
C LYS A 684 -22.01 2.75 19.15
N ILE A 685 -22.74 1.87 18.48
CA ILE A 685 -23.96 1.27 19.02
C ILE A 685 -23.53 0.23 20.06
N SER A 686 -24.00 0.39 21.29
CA SER A 686 -23.54 -0.41 22.44
C SER A 686 -24.20 -1.80 22.46
N LYS A 687 -23.61 -2.78 21.77
CA LYS A 687 -24.10 -4.18 21.80
C LYS A 687 -23.94 -4.87 23.16
N THR A 688 -22.97 -4.47 23.98
CA THR A 688 -22.63 -5.15 25.25
C THR A 688 -23.39 -4.61 26.45
N ASN A 689 -24.07 -3.46 26.33
CA ASN A 689 -24.81 -2.82 27.43
C ASN A 689 -26.27 -2.54 27.07
N PHE A 690 -26.75 -3.02 25.91
CA PHE A 690 -28.17 -2.97 25.61
C PHE A 690 -28.86 -4.02 26.47
N SER A 691 -29.68 -3.58 27.41
CA SER A 691 -30.57 -4.42 28.20
C SER A 691 -31.96 -3.79 28.11
N TYR A 692 -32.99 -4.62 28.00
CA TYR A 692 -34.36 -4.14 27.85
C TYR A 692 -34.86 -3.50 29.15
N GLU A 693 -34.31 -3.94 30.29
CA GLU A 693 -34.51 -3.34 31.60
C GLU A 693 -34.10 -1.86 31.57
N LYS A 694 -32.89 -1.54 31.09
CA LYS A 694 -32.44 -0.14 30.95
C LYS A 694 -33.25 0.64 29.94
N TYR A 695 -33.74 0.01 28.87
CA TYR A 695 -34.62 0.67 27.92
C TYR A 695 -35.93 1.11 28.64
N ILE A 696 -36.53 0.22 29.42
CA ILE A 696 -37.76 0.47 30.19
C ILE A 696 -37.50 1.50 31.32
N GLU A 697 -36.44 1.32 32.11
CA GLU A 697 -36.05 2.22 33.21
C GLU A 697 -35.83 3.67 32.74
N ASN A 698 -35.34 3.86 31.50
CA ASN A 698 -35.17 5.18 30.90
C ASN A 698 -36.49 5.77 30.32
N GLY A 699 -37.64 5.17 30.61
CA GLY A 699 -38.96 5.68 30.26
C GLY A 699 -39.38 5.43 28.81
N TYR A 700 -38.77 4.43 28.15
CA TYR A 700 -39.17 4.00 26.81
C TYR A 700 -40.09 2.76 26.87
N GLY A 701 -40.75 2.41 25.75
CA GLY A 701 -41.55 1.19 25.65
C GLY A 701 -43.07 1.40 25.72
N LYS A 702 -43.53 2.58 26.13
CA LYS A 702 -44.96 2.92 26.24
C LYS A 702 -45.81 2.64 24.99
N PHE A 703 -45.22 2.74 23.80
CA PHE A 703 -45.94 2.45 22.55
C PHE A 703 -46.14 0.95 22.32
N LEU A 704 -45.27 0.11 22.88
CA LEU A 704 -45.45 -1.34 22.91
C LEU A 704 -46.51 -1.72 23.94
N ASP A 705 -46.50 -1.08 25.11
CA ASP A 705 -47.52 -1.29 26.15
C ASP A 705 -48.90 -0.92 25.61
N GLU A 706 -49.05 0.29 25.04
CA GLU A 706 -50.32 0.72 24.45
C GLU A 706 -50.78 -0.20 23.30
N LEU A 707 -49.84 -0.77 22.54
CA LEU A 707 -50.12 -1.72 21.49
C LEU A 707 -50.66 -3.05 22.04
N LYS A 708 -50.11 -3.57 23.15
CA LYS A 708 -50.60 -4.76 23.86
C LYS A 708 -51.98 -4.51 24.46
N ASP A 709 -52.13 -3.39 25.17
CA ASP A 709 -53.32 -3.12 25.98
C ASP A 709 -54.56 -2.80 25.15
N LYS A 710 -54.40 -2.02 24.07
CA LYS A 710 -55.54 -1.47 23.32
C LYS A 710 -55.77 -2.14 21.96
N TYR A 711 -54.78 -2.87 21.44
CA TYR A 711 -54.78 -3.35 20.06
C TYR A 711 -54.38 -4.83 19.90
N SER A 712 -54.41 -5.61 20.98
CA SER A 712 -54.07 -7.05 20.97
C SER A 712 -55.00 -7.92 20.12
N ASP A 713 -56.23 -7.46 19.87
CA ASP A 713 -57.23 -8.12 19.05
C ASP A 713 -56.96 -7.97 17.54
N THR A 714 -56.15 -6.98 17.14
CA THR A 714 -55.87 -6.67 15.73
C THR A 714 -55.07 -7.78 15.03
N SER A 715 -55.37 -7.99 13.75
CA SER A 715 -54.61 -8.90 12.89
C SER A 715 -53.15 -8.46 12.77
N TYR A 716 -52.89 -7.15 12.72
CA TYR A 716 -51.54 -6.61 12.69
C TYR A 716 -50.73 -6.98 13.94
N TYR A 717 -51.31 -6.84 15.14
CA TYR A 717 -50.63 -7.23 16.38
C TYR A 717 -50.33 -8.74 16.43
N LYS A 718 -51.30 -9.57 16.05
CA LYS A 718 -51.11 -11.03 15.97
C LYS A 718 -49.99 -11.40 14.99
N GLN A 719 -49.86 -10.68 13.88
CA GLN A 719 -48.74 -10.85 12.95
C GLN A 719 -47.42 -10.39 13.57
N LEU A 720 -47.43 -9.28 14.30
CA LEU A 720 -46.26 -8.73 14.97
C LEU A 720 -45.62 -9.70 15.95
N LEU A 721 -46.43 -10.37 16.79
CA LEU A 721 -45.96 -11.39 17.73
C LEU A 721 -45.29 -12.58 17.03
N LYS A 722 -45.72 -12.92 15.82
CA LYS A 722 -45.13 -14.02 15.02
C LYS A 722 -43.81 -13.62 14.35
N GLU A 723 -43.70 -12.37 13.92
CA GLU A 723 -42.63 -11.91 13.02
C GLU A 723 -41.53 -11.10 13.71
N CYS A 724 -41.75 -10.62 14.94
CA CYS A 724 -40.84 -9.69 15.62
C CYS A 724 -40.34 -10.24 16.96
N GLY A 725 -39.19 -10.91 16.99
CA GLY A 725 -38.62 -11.43 18.25
C GLY A 725 -38.32 -10.34 19.30
N PHE A 726 -38.12 -9.09 18.87
CA PHE A 726 -37.92 -7.94 19.77
C PHE A 726 -39.13 -7.68 20.67
N ILE A 727 -40.37 -7.84 20.17
CA ILE A 727 -41.54 -7.50 20.98
C ILE A 727 -41.82 -8.53 22.06
N THR A 728 -41.64 -9.82 21.75
CA THR A 728 -41.79 -10.90 22.73
C THR A 728 -40.81 -10.72 23.88
N TYR A 729 -39.53 -10.49 23.56
CA TYR A 729 -38.51 -10.27 24.57
C TYR A 729 -38.81 -9.04 25.45
N TYR A 730 -39.30 -7.95 24.86
CA TYR A 730 -39.71 -6.77 25.62
C TYR A 730 -40.81 -7.10 26.63
N PHE A 731 -41.88 -7.79 26.22
CA PHE A 731 -42.97 -8.15 27.13
C PHE A 731 -42.54 -9.14 28.20
N ASP A 732 -41.74 -10.14 27.86
CA ASP A 732 -41.17 -11.07 28.85
C ASP A 732 -40.36 -10.30 29.90
N THR A 733 -39.58 -9.29 29.48
CA THR A 733 -38.80 -8.43 30.39
C THR A 733 -39.71 -7.60 31.30
N VAL A 734 -40.79 -7.01 30.76
CA VAL A 734 -41.76 -6.24 31.57
C VAL A 734 -42.41 -7.13 32.63
N ASP A 735 -42.84 -8.33 32.26
CA ASP A 735 -43.50 -9.28 33.16
C ASP A 735 -42.54 -9.74 34.28
N ILE A 736 -41.26 -9.98 33.96
CA ILE A 736 -40.20 -10.29 34.95
C ILE A 736 -39.99 -9.11 35.91
N MET A 737 -39.84 -7.89 35.39
CA MET A 737 -39.61 -6.69 36.22
C MET A 737 -40.78 -6.42 37.17
N GLN A 738 -42.02 -6.63 36.72
CA GLN A 738 -43.23 -6.49 37.56
C GLN A 738 -43.29 -7.55 38.66
N TYR A 739 -42.90 -8.79 38.36
CA TYR A 739 -42.82 -9.87 39.35
C TYR A 739 -41.72 -9.64 40.40
N GLU A 740 -40.58 -9.07 40.01
CA GLU A 740 -39.52 -8.72 40.95
C GLU A 740 -39.89 -7.53 41.84
N HIS A 741 -40.66 -6.56 41.32
CA HIS A 741 -41.18 -5.45 42.11
C HIS A 741 -42.27 -5.85 43.10
N SER A 742 -43.09 -6.88 42.81
CA SER A 742 -44.10 -7.36 43.75
C SER A 742 -43.54 -8.24 44.88
N LYS A 743 -42.27 -8.62 44.79
CA LYS A 743 -41.51 -9.35 45.83
C LYS A 743 -40.70 -8.47 46.77
N LYS A 744 -40.55 -7.19 46.45
CA LYS A 744 -39.93 -6.17 47.32
C LYS A 744 -41.02 -5.38 48.02
#